data_AF-A0A3M2DAC7-F1
#
_entry.id   AF-A0A3M2DAC7-F1
#
_cell.length_a   1.000
_cell.length_b   1.000
_cell.length_c   1.000
_cell.angle_alpha   90.00
_cell.angle_beta   90.00
_cell.angle_gamma   90.00
#
_symmetry.space_group_name_H-M   'P 1'
#
loop_
_entity.id
_entity.type
_entity.pdbx_description
1 polymer ?
#
loop_
_entity_poly.entity_id
_entity_poly.type
_entity_poly.pdbx_seq_one_letter_code
_entity_poly.pdbx_strand_id
1 'polypeptide(L)'
;MNLHRWTIERMTTRTANSMIAAWQSISAMIFLMTLGIFHVADCWANPIDQLKPGEWYEVPNSHLRDVVPSYPTYIGDPANIVRAWNSAAYDTTRDRLIVTGGGHNDYGGNEVYVFDMNTLTWSRIWGPSPNIPKPNSRTSCVETESDGNPVSRHTYDGLEYLPNVDKFWMHGGSKYCSGGSSSKWTWTFDFATGQWQKVADAPYRSTLEMVSAYDPLTGEVLVAGKSSWQKLIAYDPVTDTWSVRGDLPIDWPQTATVETKRHWFISLGGGKVWKYDLNTSGTAQREELVTTGATDMVFVQYPGVAYDPVSDRIVAWHGGPYVYALDLDTLIWRKLLPTNSVTPAPAPKQGTYGRWQYVPSKNLFIGVTGVDDNVWIYRLSDNAETASSPPPDSTPPSVSIVSPSQGATISGSLTLQATASDSSGIAGLTFFIDGQAIANEDTQAPFEVNWNSATISDGTYTLQATARDAVGNIATDSITVTIANASVTKSAGPPPSPPTAPIDIPTGVFVALEWPDGPPIGVENSKHVTWAHNPIDGRLYSMGGDMSGNNDSYGNSYRQDMYSFSIAERWANKADKNAGWRQEFPYCSPGGNSVQPKSPDFVGWTWDPTRNVFWMVPGTMVLPVKQACPDRTVSKDDDEHYKYKHIMTYNPFEPDLTKRWTDWGKVPSLPGRGETWQSVYDPVTDTIIRFGHSKQVADIYDVKTQTWTTIGFGSNAVGGTVRIGRSSLSPDFENRVIYAVDIIAGRLMRWHMDQQILEDLGPVPDGPYSGALADGYSAWDSVNKVLLFFHQVTHTLHVYHPDTGTWETPPQPTDPPGLVPDVKHSIVFDPYQNVLALLGHRDDNHDYPYLYLYRYKNGNLKIDSVPPSPPTGLTID
;
A
#
# COMPACT_ATOMS: atom_id res chain seq x y z
N MET A 1 -40.18 53.53 -69.67
CA MET A 1 -41.15 54.39 -68.95
C MET A 1 -41.09 53.98 -67.49
N ASN A 2 -40.33 54.72 -66.69
CA ASN A 2 -40.83 55.72 -65.73
C ASN A 2 -41.55 55.05 -64.56
N LEU A 3 -41.26 55.27 -63.29
CA LEU A 3 -40.40 56.19 -62.53
C LEU A 3 -40.46 55.62 -61.09
N HIS A 4 -39.34 55.42 -60.39
CA HIS A 4 -38.95 56.18 -59.17
C HIS A 4 -39.92 56.05 -57.97
N ARG A 5 -39.51 55.94 -56.72
CA ARG A 5 -38.21 55.97 -56.02
C ARG A 5 -38.55 55.60 -54.57
N TRP A 6 -37.82 54.65 -54.01
CA TRP A 6 -36.87 54.82 -52.90
C TRP A 6 -37.49 54.92 -51.49
N THR A 7 -37.31 53.89 -50.64
CA THR A 7 -36.20 53.67 -49.66
C THR A 7 -36.19 54.74 -48.57
N ILE A 8 -36.13 54.41 -47.29
CA ILE A 8 -34.91 53.95 -46.61
C ILE A 8 -35.34 53.07 -45.41
N GLU A 9 -34.97 51.78 -45.38
CA GLU A 9 -33.68 51.26 -44.88
C GLU A 9 -33.49 51.56 -43.38
N ARG A 10 -33.23 50.61 -42.48
CA ARG A 10 -32.60 49.29 -42.59
C ARG A 10 -33.29 48.35 -41.59
N MET A 11 -33.71 47.15 -41.96
CA MET A 11 -32.86 46.06 -42.49
C MET A 11 -31.82 45.64 -41.44
N THR A 12 -31.59 44.36 -41.20
CA THR A 12 -31.50 43.28 -42.18
C THR A 12 -31.56 41.99 -41.35
N THR A 13 -32.56 41.12 -41.60
CA THR A 13 -32.44 39.89 -42.41
C THR A 13 -31.66 38.79 -41.70
N ARG A 14 -32.11 37.54 -41.64
CA ARG A 14 -32.41 36.55 -42.71
C ARG A 14 -32.56 35.24 -41.87
N THR A 15 -33.46 34.29 -42.01
CA THR A 15 -34.15 33.59 -43.12
C THR A 15 -35.09 32.60 -42.42
N ALA A 16 -36.42 32.61 -42.54
CA ALA A 16 -37.20 32.12 -43.69
C ALA A 16 -36.78 30.74 -44.24
N ASN A 17 -36.36 29.81 -43.37
CA ASN A 17 -36.15 28.39 -43.71
C ASN A 17 -36.65 27.37 -42.64
N SER A 18 -37.47 27.76 -41.65
CA SER A 18 -37.89 26.85 -40.56
C SER A 18 -39.38 26.52 -40.47
N MET A 19 -40.24 27.03 -41.36
CA MET A 19 -41.71 26.79 -41.29
C MET A 19 -42.20 25.51 -42.00
N ILE A 20 -41.31 24.60 -42.40
CA ILE A 20 -41.68 23.29 -43.00
C ILE A 20 -41.33 22.10 -42.08
N ALA A 21 -40.70 22.32 -40.91
CA ALA A 21 -40.39 21.25 -39.94
C ALA A 21 -41.44 21.07 -38.81
N ALA A 22 -42.49 21.89 -38.77
CA ALA A 22 -43.48 21.90 -37.68
C ALA A 22 -44.74 21.03 -37.93
N TRP A 23 -44.75 20.20 -38.98
CA TRP A 23 -45.92 19.39 -39.40
C TRP A 23 -45.71 17.87 -39.30
N GLN A 24 -44.72 17.39 -38.54
CA GLN A 24 -44.54 15.95 -38.24
C GLN A 24 -44.61 15.54 -36.76
N SER A 25 -44.97 16.44 -35.82
CA SER A 25 -44.91 16.12 -34.38
C SER A 25 -46.25 16.07 -33.64
N ILE A 26 -47.40 16.13 -34.33
CA ILE A 26 -48.74 16.21 -33.70
C ILE A 26 -49.61 14.93 -33.90
N SER A 27 -49.14 13.92 -34.64
CA SER A 27 -49.90 12.67 -34.86
C SER A 27 -49.49 11.49 -33.97
N ALA A 28 -48.51 11.62 -33.08
CA ALA A 28 -48.09 10.54 -32.16
C ALA A 28 -48.74 10.63 -30.76
N MET A 29 -49.49 11.69 -30.46
CA MET A 29 -49.97 12.00 -29.10
C MET A 29 -51.44 11.58 -28.82
N ILE A 30 -52.15 10.98 -29.79
CA ILE A 30 -53.60 10.66 -29.68
C ILE A 30 -53.90 9.16 -29.58
N PHE A 31 -52.91 8.26 -29.62
CA PHE A 31 -53.15 6.80 -29.63
C PHE A 31 -52.97 6.07 -28.27
N LEU A 32 -52.72 6.76 -27.16
CA LEU A 32 -52.46 6.11 -25.85
C LEU A 32 -53.42 6.53 -24.71
N MET A 33 -54.55 7.18 -25.02
CA MET A 33 -55.52 7.65 -24.01
C MET A 33 -56.81 6.80 -23.87
N THR A 34 -56.89 5.59 -24.43
CA THR A 34 -58.09 4.75 -24.29
C THR A 34 -57.76 3.30 -24.00
N LEU A 35 -57.45 3.00 -22.74
CA LEU A 35 -57.78 1.74 -22.05
C LEU A 35 -57.61 1.98 -20.54
N GLY A 36 -58.54 2.74 -19.97
CA GLY A 36 -58.65 2.93 -18.53
C GLY A 36 -59.21 1.69 -17.86
N ILE A 37 -58.40 1.07 -17.01
CA ILE A 37 -58.87 0.27 -15.88
C ILE A 37 -58.40 1.01 -14.62
N PHE A 38 -59.38 1.40 -13.80
CA PHE A 38 -59.32 2.03 -12.48
C PHE A 38 -57.94 2.16 -11.83
N HIS A 39 -57.38 3.36 -11.79
CA HIS A 39 -56.45 3.75 -10.74
C HIS A 39 -57.26 4.13 -9.51
N VAL A 40 -57.41 3.16 -8.61
CA VAL A 40 -57.61 3.47 -7.20
C VAL A 40 -56.33 4.17 -6.74
N ALA A 41 -56.47 5.22 -5.94
CA ALA A 41 -55.34 5.89 -5.33
C ALA A 41 -54.61 4.91 -4.40
N ASP A 42 -53.55 4.28 -4.88
CA ASP A 42 -52.57 3.65 -4.01
C ASP A 42 -51.78 4.77 -3.34
N CYS A 43 -52.05 5.00 -2.05
CA CYS A 43 -51.13 5.72 -1.18
C CYS A 43 -49.73 5.16 -1.42
N TRP A 44 -48.79 6.02 -1.81
CA TRP A 44 -47.41 5.62 -2.10
C TRP A 44 -46.83 4.96 -0.85
N ALA A 45 -46.82 3.63 -0.80
CA ALA A 45 -46.20 2.88 0.27
C ALA A 45 -44.71 3.26 0.31
N ASN A 46 -44.16 3.45 1.50
CA ASN A 46 -42.73 3.72 1.64
C ASN A 46 -41.97 2.51 1.03
N PRO A 47 -41.08 2.73 0.04
CA PRO A 47 -40.52 1.62 -0.75
C PRO A 47 -39.77 0.58 0.10
N ILE A 48 -39.25 0.96 1.27
CA ILE A 48 -38.53 0.04 2.16
C ILE A 48 -39.46 -0.91 2.93
N ASP A 49 -40.76 -0.60 3.02
CA ASP A 49 -41.73 -1.45 3.72
C ASP A 49 -41.93 -2.78 2.98
N GLN A 50 -41.77 -2.76 1.65
CA GLN A 50 -41.88 -3.92 0.77
C GLN A 50 -40.55 -4.63 0.50
N LEU A 51 -39.44 -4.14 1.08
CA LEU A 51 -38.12 -4.74 0.91
C LEU A 51 -38.17 -6.21 1.34
N LYS A 52 -37.65 -7.13 0.54
CA LYS A 52 -37.69 -8.56 0.89
C LYS A 52 -36.45 -8.95 1.69
N PRO A 53 -36.50 -10.03 2.49
CA PRO A 53 -35.33 -10.53 3.19
C PRO A 53 -34.13 -10.72 2.25
N GLY A 54 -32.98 -10.21 2.67
CA GLY A 54 -31.72 -10.22 1.93
C GLY A 54 -31.56 -9.10 0.89
N GLU A 55 -32.60 -8.29 0.65
CA GLU A 55 -32.50 -7.20 -0.34
C GLU A 55 -31.86 -5.95 0.28
N TRP A 56 -31.01 -5.30 -0.51
CA TRP A 56 -30.55 -3.94 -0.27
C TRP A 56 -31.47 -2.93 -0.98
N TYR A 57 -31.63 -1.75 -0.39
CA TYR A 57 -32.29 -0.62 -1.02
C TYR A 57 -31.40 0.61 -0.88
N GLU A 58 -31.01 1.17 -2.02
CA GLU A 58 -30.38 2.49 -2.08
C GLU A 58 -31.47 3.54 -2.04
N VAL A 59 -31.42 4.44 -1.06
CA VAL A 59 -32.33 5.58 -1.04
C VAL A 59 -31.79 6.64 -2.00
N PRO A 60 -32.43 6.89 -3.15
CA PRO A 60 -31.89 7.83 -4.13
C PRO A 60 -31.93 9.28 -3.62
N ASN A 61 -30.91 10.07 -3.95
CA ASN A 61 -30.79 11.50 -3.59
C ASN A 61 -30.83 11.75 -2.08
N SER A 62 -30.16 10.88 -1.32
CA SER A 62 -30.11 10.94 0.14
C SER A 62 -28.71 11.31 0.65
N HIS A 63 -28.06 12.27 0.00
CA HIS A 63 -26.76 12.75 0.44
C HIS A 63 -26.93 13.66 1.66
N LEU A 64 -26.20 13.37 2.75
CA LEU A 64 -26.17 14.24 3.93
C LEU A 64 -25.64 15.64 3.54
N ARG A 65 -24.72 15.71 2.56
CA ARG A 65 -24.14 16.97 2.07
C ARG A 65 -25.19 18.00 1.64
N ASP A 66 -26.35 17.57 1.16
CA ASP A 66 -27.40 18.47 0.67
C ASP A 66 -28.05 19.31 1.79
N VAL A 67 -27.88 18.92 3.05
CA VAL A 67 -28.38 19.66 4.23
C VAL A 67 -27.26 20.27 5.09
N VAL A 68 -26.00 20.11 4.67
CA VAL A 68 -24.83 20.73 5.32
C VAL A 68 -24.81 22.23 5.01
N PRO A 69 -24.65 23.10 6.01
CA PRO A 69 -24.55 24.54 5.78
C PRO A 69 -23.21 24.93 5.15
N SER A 70 -23.18 26.06 4.44
CA SER A 70 -21.95 26.60 3.87
C SER A 70 -21.08 27.27 4.94
N TYR A 71 -19.77 26.99 4.94
CA TYR A 71 -18.80 27.57 5.88
C TYR A 71 -17.62 28.27 5.21
N PRO A 72 -16.93 29.14 5.96
CA PRO A 72 -15.54 29.46 5.68
C PRO A 72 -14.68 28.19 5.65
N THR A 73 -13.74 28.11 4.71
CA THR A 73 -12.89 26.92 4.49
C THR A 73 -12.02 26.53 5.68
N TYR A 74 -11.81 27.43 6.67
CA TYR A 74 -11.00 27.14 7.85
C TYR A 74 -11.68 26.23 8.87
N ILE A 75 -12.99 25.99 8.74
CA ILE A 75 -13.74 25.06 9.60
C ILE A 75 -13.42 23.59 9.28
N GLY A 76 -12.79 23.31 8.14
CA GLY A 76 -12.43 21.95 7.72
C GLY A 76 -13.39 21.38 6.67
N ASP A 77 -13.18 20.13 6.27
CA ASP A 77 -13.95 19.46 5.23
C ASP A 77 -15.20 18.77 5.84
N PRO A 78 -16.43 19.14 5.43
CA PRO A 78 -17.65 18.49 5.91
C PRO A 78 -17.72 16.98 5.66
N ALA A 79 -16.92 16.41 4.74
CA ALA A 79 -16.82 14.96 4.60
C ALA A 79 -16.45 14.25 5.91
N ASN A 80 -15.75 14.97 6.81
CA ASN A 80 -15.31 14.47 8.10
C ASN A 80 -16.42 14.37 9.15
N ILE A 81 -17.63 14.90 8.90
CA ILE A 81 -18.82 14.59 9.73
C ILE A 81 -18.99 13.07 9.82
N VAL A 82 -18.74 12.36 8.71
CA VAL A 82 -18.84 10.90 8.63
C VAL A 82 -17.47 10.23 8.65
N ARG A 83 -16.48 10.75 7.90
CA ARG A 83 -15.19 10.07 7.69
C ARG A 83 -14.20 10.14 8.86
N ALA A 84 -14.33 11.09 9.79
CA ALA A 84 -13.35 11.29 10.85
C ALA A 84 -13.69 10.51 12.13
N TRP A 85 -13.67 9.17 12.03
CA TRP A 85 -13.98 8.25 13.13
C TRP A 85 -15.27 8.62 13.90
N ASN A 86 -16.35 8.87 13.16
CA ASN A 86 -17.65 9.23 13.75
C ASN A 86 -18.65 8.07 13.63
N SER A 87 -19.54 7.99 14.61
CA SER A 87 -20.64 7.02 14.71
C SER A 87 -21.96 7.71 14.44
N ALA A 88 -23.05 7.00 14.70
CA ALA A 88 -24.42 7.50 14.68
C ALA A 88 -25.23 6.75 15.73
N ALA A 89 -26.42 7.27 16.03
CA ALA A 89 -27.37 6.64 16.95
C ALA A 89 -28.75 6.54 16.30
N TYR A 90 -29.54 5.53 16.67
CA TYR A 90 -30.88 5.35 16.11
C TYR A 90 -31.99 5.80 17.08
N ASP A 91 -32.73 6.85 16.70
CA ASP A 91 -33.92 7.33 17.42
C ASP A 91 -35.10 6.40 17.13
N THR A 92 -35.30 5.43 18.01
CA THR A 92 -36.39 4.43 17.93
C THR A 92 -37.77 5.01 18.20
N THR A 93 -37.88 6.23 18.74
CA THR A 93 -39.17 6.87 19.00
C THR A 93 -39.72 7.54 17.76
N ARG A 94 -38.84 8.07 16.89
CA ARG A 94 -39.21 8.83 15.69
C ARG A 94 -38.75 8.17 14.38
N ASP A 95 -38.20 6.96 14.46
CA ASP A 95 -37.68 6.19 13.33
C ASP A 95 -36.68 6.99 12.47
N ARG A 96 -35.58 7.42 13.07
CA ARG A 96 -34.55 8.20 12.36
C ARG A 96 -33.14 7.95 12.85
N LEU A 97 -32.18 7.94 11.93
CA LEU A 97 -30.75 7.86 12.26
C LEU A 97 -30.22 9.26 12.56
N ILE A 98 -29.50 9.44 13.66
CA ILE A 98 -28.89 10.70 14.10
C ILE A 98 -27.38 10.66 13.82
N VAL A 99 -26.87 11.64 13.08
CA VAL A 99 -25.45 11.78 12.75
C VAL A 99 -24.92 13.13 13.24
N THR A 100 -23.80 13.11 13.95
CA THR A 100 -23.00 14.28 14.30
C THR A 100 -21.54 13.86 14.38
N GLY A 101 -20.62 14.80 14.19
CA GLY A 101 -19.20 14.47 14.14
C GLY A 101 -18.34 15.62 13.62
N GLY A 102 -17.12 15.28 13.25
CA GLY A 102 -16.04 16.22 12.97
C GLY A 102 -14.97 16.05 14.05
N GLY A 103 -14.40 17.12 14.57
CA GLY A 103 -13.35 17.08 15.59
C GLY A 103 -11.94 17.23 15.07
N HIS A 104 -10.98 17.12 15.98
CA HIS A 104 -9.54 17.32 15.74
C HIS A 104 -9.24 18.57 14.88
N ASN A 105 -8.47 18.46 13.81
CA ASN A 105 -8.30 19.51 12.81
C ASN A 105 -9.15 19.26 11.55
N ASP A 106 -10.04 18.28 11.60
CA ASP A 106 -10.70 17.72 10.41
C ASP A 106 -11.97 18.47 10.04
N TYR A 107 -12.84 18.76 11.03
CA TYR A 107 -14.05 19.57 10.84
C TYR A 107 -14.57 20.14 12.17
N GLY A 108 -14.91 21.43 12.20
CA GLY A 108 -15.33 22.13 13.43
C GLY A 108 -16.83 22.28 13.63
N GLY A 109 -17.65 21.98 12.61
CA GLY A 109 -19.12 22.08 12.73
C GLY A 109 -19.67 21.04 13.70
N ASN A 110 -20.58 21.45 14.56
CA ASN A 110 -21.18 20.65 15.63
C ASN A 110 -22.66 20.32 15.37
N GLU A 111 -23.08 20.36 14.11
CA GLU A 111 -24.48 20.17 13.73
C GLU A 111 -24.99 18.75 14.03
N VAL A 112 -26.30 18.64 14.20
CA VAL A 112 -27.00 17.36 14.35
C VAL A 112 -27.90 17.16 13.15
N TYR A 113 -27.62 16.10 12.40
CA TYR A 113 -28.37 15.67 11.23
C TYR A 113 -29.22 14.46 11.58
N VAL A 114 -30.39 14.36 10.98
CA VAL A 114 -31.22 13.16 11.07
C VAL A 114 -31.68 12.70 9.70
N PHE A 115 -31.66 11.40 9.50
CA PHE A 115 -32.29 10.75 8.34
C PHE A 115 -33.57 10.06 8.79
N ASP A 116 -34.70 10.56 8.31
CA ASP A 116 -36.02 10.08 8.69
C ASP A 116 -36.44 8.87 7.84
N MET A 117 -36.73 7.73 8.47
CA MET A 117 -37.04 6.49 7.78
C MET A 117 -38.42 6.46 7.14
N ASN A 118 -39.32 7.39 7.51
CA ASN A 118 -40.67 7.46 6.97
C ASN A 118 -40.73 8.31 5.69
N THR A 119 -39.93 9.37 5.65
CA THR A 119 -39.82 10.28 4.49
C THR A 119 -38.63 9.97 3.60
N LEU A 120 -37.65 9.20 4.10
CA LEU A 120 -36.38 8.88 3.45
C LEU A 120 -35.56 10.13 3.08
N THR A 121 -35.56 11.13 3.97
CA THR A 121 -34.86 12.40 3.74
C THR A 121 -33.96 12.79 4.91
N TRP A 122 -32.87 13.49 4.57
CA TRP A 122 -32.04 14.17 5.55
C TRP A 122 -32.67 15.49 5.98
N SER A 123 -32.50 15.84 7.24
CA SER A 123 -32.70 17.19 7.76
C SER A 123 -31.64 17.53 8.80
N ARG A 124 -31.32 18.83 8.90
CA ARG A 124 -30.51 19.34 10.00
C ARG A 124 -31.44 19.85 11.09
N ILE A 125 -31.39 19.24 12.27
CA ILE A 125 -32.28 19.59 13.39
C ILE A 125 -31.65 20.53 14.40
N TRP A 126 -30.32 20.67 14.36
CA TRP A 126 -29.60 21.58 15.24
C TRP A 126 -28.30 22.07 14.62
N GLY A 127 -27.87 23.26 15.04
CA GLY A 127 -26.59 23.84 14.73
C GLY A 127 -26.48 24.47 13.33
N PRO A 128 -25.30 25.05 13.05
CA PRO A 128 -24.13 25.11 13.94
C PRO A 128 -24.19 26.17 15.05
N SER A 129 -23.29 26.03 16.00
CA SER A 129 -22.90 27.14 16.87
C SER A 129 -22.32 28.32 16.07
N PRO A 130 -22.60 29.57 16.47
CA PRO A 130 -22.01 30.75 15.85
C PRO A 130 -20.54 30.92 16.25
N ASN A 131 -19.74 31.50 15.34
CA ASN A 131 -18.35 31.92 15.58
C ASN A 131 -17.36 30.80 16.00
N ILE A 132 -17.47 29.62 15.40
CA ILE A 132 -16.55 28.51 15.62
C ILE A 132 -15.10 28.98 15.33
N PRO A 133 -14.18 28.90 16.30
CA PRO A 133 -12.83 29.43 16.16
C PRO A 133 -11.96 28.53 15.29
N LYS A 134 -10.95 29.13 14.63
CA LYS A 134 -9.91 28.35 13.96
C LYS A 134 -9.07 27.60 15.00
N PRO A 135 -8.74 26.31 14.81
CA PRO A 135 -7.95 25.53 15.75
C PRO A 135 -6.55 26.14 15.88
N ASN A 136 -6.20 26.62 17.09
CA ASN A 136 -4.96 27.34 17.37
C ASN A 136 -4.16 26.66 18.50
N SER A 137 -3.48 25.55 18.19
CA SER A 137 -2.61 24.74 19.07
C SER A 137 -3.29 23.80 20.08
N ARG A 138 -2.53 22.84 20.65
CA ARG A 138 -3.01 21.82 21.62
C ARG A 138 -3.46 22.41 22.96
N THR A 139 -3.02 23.62 23.32
CA THR A 139 -3.28 24.23 24.64
C THR A 139 -4.63 24.94 24.74
N SER A 140 -5.44 24.95 23.68
CA SER A 140 -6.73 25.66 23.60
C SER A 140 -7.95 24.76 23.33
N CYS A 141 -7.87 23.44 23.57
CA CYS A 141 -9.01 22.53 23.37
C CYS A 141 -10.13 22.82 24.39
N VAL A 142 -11.12 23.61 24.00
CA VAL A 142 -12.32 23.93 24.79
C VAL A 142 -13.39 22.85 24.64
N GLU A 143 -14.20 22.65 25.65
CA GLU A 143 -15.29 21.65 25.62
C GLU A 143 -16.60 22.21 25.05
N THR A 144 -16.74 23.53 25.10
CA THR A 144 -17.91 24.26 24.64
C THR A 144 -17.53 25.35 23.64
N GLU A 145 -18.40 25.57 22.68
CA GLU A 145 -18.41 26.76 21.83
C GLU A 145 -18.84 28.00 22.63
N SER A 146 -18.75 29.17 22.00
CA SER A 146 -19.03 30.46 22.66
C SER A 146 -20.48 30.61 23.17
N ASP A 147 -21.39 29.80 22.67
CA ASP A 147 -22.80 29.73 23.06
C ASP A 147 -23.07 28.69 24.16
N GLY A 148 -22.03 28.01 24.66
CA GLY A 148 -22.12 26.99 25.70
C GLY A 148 -22.46 25.58 25.21
N ASN A 149 -22.67 25.40 23.91
CA ASN A 149 -22.97 24.09 23.31
C ASN A 149 -21.69 23.27 23.08
N PRO A 150 -21.76 21.93 22.97
CA PRO A 150 -20.57 21.10 22.78
C PRO A 150 -19.84 21.43 21.48
N VAL A 151 -18.52 21.42 21.53
CA VAL A 151 -17.68 21.45 20.33
C VAL A 151 -17.82 20.15 19.52
N SER A 152 -17.55 20.25 18.22
CA SER A 152 -17.40 19.09 17.34
C SER A 152 -16.31 18.14 17.82
N ARG A 153 -16.46 16.83 17.55
CA ARG A 153 -15.52 15.80 18.01
C ARG A 153 -15.52 14.56 17.12
N HIS A 154 -14.37 13.86 17.05
CA HIS A 154 -14.38 12.46 16.61
C HIS A 154 -15.15 11.71 17.68
N THR A 155 -16.35 11.25 17.37
CA THR A 155 -17.22 10.61 18.37
C THR A 155 -16.77 9.20 18.68
N TYR A 156 -16.00 8.57 17.78
CA TYR A 156 -15.80 7.12 17.73
C TYR A 156 -17.16 6.47 17.88
N ASP A 157 -17.27 5.40 18.65
CA ASP A 157 -18.52 4.71 18.91
C ASP A 157 -19.22 5.22 20.19
N GLY A 158 -19.13 6.53 20.46
CA GLY A 158 -19.62 7.17 21.69
C GLY A 158 -20.92 7.96 21.52
N LEU A 159 -21.84 7.49 20.65
CA LEU A 159 -23.13 8.11 20.38
C LEU A 159 -24.27 7.12 20.64
N GLU A 160 -25.27 7.52 21.42
CA GLU A 160 -26.43 6.68 21.72
C GLU A 160 -27.72 7.49 21.71
N TYR A 161 -28.84 6.82 21.44
CA TYR A 161 -30.17 7.37 21.70
C TYR A 161 -30.74 6.70 22.95
N LEU A 162 -31.41 7.48 23.80
CA LEU A 162 -31.91 7.05 25.11
C LEU A 162 -33.44 7.10 25.12
N PRO A 163 -34.15 6.02 24.74
CA PRO A 163 -35.61 6.00 24.64
C PRO A 163 -36.34 6.26 25.96
N ASN A 164 -35.75 5.86 27.10
CA ASN A 164 -36.34 6.02 28.43
C ASN A 164 -36.41 7.48 28.91
N VAL A 165 -35.61 8.38 28.33
CA VAL A 165 -35.60 9.81 28.65
C VAL A 165 -35.78 10.72 27.42
N ASP A 166 -35.92 10.15 26.23
CA ASP A 166 -36.05 10.84 24.94
C ASP A 166 -34.91 11.86 24.67
N LYS A 167 -33.66 11.40 24.81
CA LYS A 167 -32.47 12.22 24.58
C LYS A 167 -31.47 11.54 23.66
N PHE A 168 -30.79 12.34 22.85
CA PHE A 168 -29.58 11.92 22.14
C PHE A 168 -28.36 12.16 23.03
N TRP A 169 -27.45 11.20 23.12
CA TRP A 169 -26.35 11.19 24.06
C TRP A 169 -25.01 11.11 23.33
N MET A 170 -24.05 11.90 23.78
CA MET A 170 -22.70 11.99 23.22
C MET A 170 -21.68 12.05 24.35
N HIS A 171 -20.70 11.15 24.33
CA HIS A 171 -19.67 11.08 25.36
C HIS A 171 -18.25 11.14 24.80
N GLY A 172 -17.35 11.76 25.55
CA GLY A 172 -15.92 11.61 25.31
C GLY A 172 -15.49 12.19 23.96
N GLY A 173 -14.85 11.36 23.13
CA GLY A 173 -14.40 11.73 21.78
C GLY A 173 -13.21 12.70 21.70
N SER A 174 -12.72 12.93 20.49
CA SER A 174 -11.61 13.85 20.19
C SER A 174 -12.12 15.23 19.81
N LYS A 175 -12.08 16.20 20.72
CA LYS A 175 -12.53 17.58 20.47
C LYS A 175 -11.86 18.23 19.24
N TYR A 176 -12.57 19.17 18.62
CA TYR A 176 -12.06 20.08 17.61
C TYR A 176 -11.01 21.03 18.19
N CYS A 177 -9.74 20.76 17.89
CA CYS A 177 -8.57 21.56 18.22
C CYS A 177 -7.32 20.94 17.57
N SER A 178 -6.24 21.73 17.50
CA SER A 178 -4.98 21.26 16.93
C SER A 178 -4.39 20.12 17.73
N GLY A 179 -4.41 18.91 17.17
CA GLY A 179 -3.82 17.71 17.76
C GLY A 179 -4.77 16.87 18.62
N GLY A 180 -6.05 17.26 18.72
CA GLY A 180 -7.13 16.55 19.41
C GLY A 180 -6.96 16.42 20.92
N SER A 181 -8.07 16.27 21.65
CA SER A 181 -8.03 15.96 23.08
C SER A 181 -9.28 15.23 23.53
N SER A 182 -9.09 14.14 24.29
CA SER A 182 -10.20 13.37 24.86
C SER A 182 -10.99 14.15 25.91
N SER A 183 -12.18 13.66 26.26
CA SER A 183 -13.04 14.27 27.28
C SER A 183 -13.58 13.27 28.27
N LYS A 184 -13.86 13.71 29.50
CA LYS A 184 -14.70 12.98 30.46
C LYS A 184 -16.15 13.47 30.45
N TRP A 185 -16.43 14.50 29.67
CA TRP A 185 -17.74 15.15 29.65
C TRP A 185 -18.71 14.37 28.77
N THR A 186 -19.96 14.50 29.15
CA THR A 186 -21.09 13.83 28.54
C THR A 186 -22.14 14.89 28.27
N TRP A 187 -22.73 14.80 27.09
CA TRP A 187 -23.69 15.75 26.57
C TRP A 187 -24.96 15.01 26.18
N THR A 188 -26.10 15.63 26.45
CA THR A 188 -27.39 15.16 25.95
C THR A 188 -28.07 16.26 25.16
N PHE A 189 -28.64 15.91 24.01
CA PHE A 189 -29.55 16.77 23.27
C PHE A 189 -30.98 16.33 23.57
N ASP A 190 -31.75 17.22 24.17
CA ASP A 190 -33.12 16.98 24.59
C ASP A 190 -34.06 17.34 23.43
N PHE A 191 -34.79 16.34 22.91
CA PHE A 191 -35.67 16.54 21.75
C PHE A 191 -36.92 17.35 22.05
N ALA A 192 -37.35 17.43 23.31
CA ALA A 192 -38.50 18.23 23.71
C ALA A 192 -38.16 19.73 23.73
N THR A 193 -36.93 20.07 24.11
CA THR A 193 -36.47 21.47 24.21
C THR A 193 -35.63 21.94 23.02
N GLY A 194 -35.05 21.01 22.26
CA GLY A 194 -34.12 21.29 21.18
C GLY A 194 -32.78 21.87 21.66
N GLN A 195 -32.35 21.53 22.87
CA GLN A 195 -31.16 22.10 23.51
C GLN A 195 -30.17 21.03 23.95
N TRP A 196 -28.88 21.37 23.87
CA TRP A 196 -27.82 20.60 24.51
C TRP A 196 -27.76 20.87 26.02
N GLN A 197 -27.50 19.81 26.79
CA GLN A 197 -27.32 19.83 28.22
C GLN A 197 -26.09 19.01 28.58
N LYS A 198 -25.19 19.60 29.35
CA LYS A 198 -24.11 18.86 29.99
C LYS A 198 -24.68 18.06 31.16
N VAL A 199 -24.33 16.78 31.24
CA VAL A 199 -24.74 15.88 32.32
C VAL A 199 -23.56 15.50 33.22
N ALA A 200 -23.74 14.56 34.14
CA ALA A 200 -22.70 14.12 35.05
C ALA A 200 -21.42 13.69 34.30
N ASP A 201 -20.28 14.15 34.82
CA ASP A 201 -18.97 13.74 34.31
C ASP A 201 -18.80 12.24 34.54
N ALA A 202 -18.26 11.55 33.53
CA ALA A 202 -17.77 10.19 33.77
C ALA A 202 -16.69 10.23 34.87
N PRO A 203 -16.61 9.18 35.70
CA PRO A 203 -15.65 9.11 36.82
C PRO A 203 -14.20 9.20 36.31
N TYR A 204 -14.00 8.98 35.02
CA TYR A 204 -12.73 8.77 34.37
C TYR A 204 -12.68 9.51 33.03
N ARG A 205 -11.49 10.01 32.65
CA ARG A 205 -11.28 10.55 31.31
C ARG A 205 -11.17 9.41 30.31
N SER A 206 -12.04 9.40 29.29
CA SER A 206 -11.91 8.50 28.14
C SER A 206 -10.58 8.77 27.42
N THR A 207 -10.04 7.76 26.73
CA THR A 207 -9.08 8.05 25.65
C THR A 207 -9.85 8.48 24.41
N LEU A 208 -9.12 8.71 23.32
CA LEU A 208 -9.73 8.89 22.01
C LEU A 208 -10.43 7.61 21.52
N GLU A 209 -10.46 6.52 22.28
CA GLU A 209 -10.65 5.18 21.72
C GLU A 209 -11.68 4.40 22.57
N MET A 210 -12.98 4.49 22.23
CA MET A 210 -14.10 3.93 23.01
C MET A 210 -15.22 3.29 22.18
N VAL A 211 -16.01 2.46 22.86
CA VAL A 211 -17.28 1.88 22.43
C VAL A 211 -18.38 2.12 23.45
N SER A 212 -19.60 2.34 22.98
CA SER A 212 -20.79 2.38 23.80
C SER A 212 -21.89 1.49 23.24
N ALA A 213 -22.86 1.19 24.10
CA ALA A 213 -24.14 0.65 23.69
C ALA A 213 -25.19 0.97 24.76
N TYR A 214 -26.38 1.37 24.34
CA TYR A 214 -27.54 1.46 25.21
C TYR A 214 -28.05 0.05 25.60
N ASP A 215 -28.24 -0.19 26.89
CA ASP A 215 -28.87 -1.41 27.40
C ASP A 215 -30.39 -1.16 27.61
N PRO A 216 -31.26 -1.71 26.76
CA PRO A 216 -32.70 -1.50 26.87
C PRO A 216 -33.35 -2.23 28.04
N LEU A 217 -32.66 -3.16 28.72
CA LEU A 217 -33.21 -3.87 29.87
C LEU A 217 -33.09 -3.05 31.16
N THR A 218 -31.98 -2.31 31.32
CA THR A 218 -31.74 -1.46 32.50
C THR A 218 -31.99 0.02 32.23
N GLY A 219 -31.89 0.46 30.98
CA GLY A 219 -31.97 1.85 30.58
C GLY A 219 -30.66 2.63 30.75
N GLU A 220 -29.55 1.94 31.02
CA GLU A 220 -28.21 2.51 31.16
C GLU A 220 -27.45 2.55 29.82
N VAL A 221 -26.46 3.43 29.70
CA VAL A 221 -25.48 3.41 28.61
C VAL A 221 -24.19 2.78 29.10
N LEU A 222 -23.80 1.66 28.51
CA LEU A 222 -22.54 1.00 28.79
C LEU A 222 -21.43 1.62 27.93
N VAL A 223 -20.28 1.88 28.56
CA VAL A 223 -19.11 2.46 27.90
C VAL A 223 -17.87 1.68 28.29
N ALA A 224 -17.10 1.26 27.29
CA ALA A 224 -15.79 0.68 27.46
C ALA A 224 -14.79 1.40 26.55
N GLY A 225 -13.56 1.57 27.02
CA GLY A 225 -12.54 2.23 26.21
C GLY A 225 -11.15 1.99 26.74
N LYS A 226 -10.16 2.17 25.86
CA LYS A 226 -8.76 2.17 26.25
C LYS A 226 -8.59 3.32 27.23
N SER A 227 -8.10 3.10 28.44
CA SER A 227 -7.81 4.18 29.38
C SER A 227 -6.99 3.64 30.53
N SER A 228 -6.39 4.54 31.32
CA SER A 228 -5.66 4.18 32.55
C SER A 228 -6.53 3.50 33.62
N TRP A 229 -7.83 3.35 33.38
CA TRP A 229 -8.82 2.89 34.35
C TRP A 229 -9.25 1.43 34.10
N GLN A 230 -9.16 0.94 32.84
CA GLN A 230 -9.44 -0.46 32.48
C GLN A 230 -10.78 -0.99 33.04
N LYS A 231 -11.90 -0.29 32.83
CA LYS A 231 -13.24 -0.67 33.32
C LYS A 231 -14.32 -0.60 32.21
N LEU A 232 -15.38 -1.38 32.40
CA LEU A 232 -16.71 -1.16 31.84
C LEU A 232 -17.51 -0.28 32.82
N ILE A 233 -17.99 0.87 32.37
CA ILE A 233 -18.77 1.81 33.18
C ILE A 233 -20.17 1.97 32.59
N ALA A 234 -21.14 2.33 33.42
CA ALA A 234 -22.51 2.58 33.02
C ALA A 234 -22.95 3.99 33.40
N TYR A 235 -23.68 4.64 32.51
CA TYR A 235 -24.38 5.90 32.77
C TYR A 235 -25.88 5.65 32.90
N ASP A 236 -26.47 6.03 34.02
CA ASP A 236 -27.91 6.03 34.21
C ASP A 236 -28.47 7.44 33.90
N PRO A 237 -29.24 7.60 32.81
CA PRO A 237 -29.77 8.89 32.40
C PRO A 237 -30.97 9.37 33.23
N VAL A 238 -31.59 8.51 34.05
CA VAL A 238 -32.71 8.89 34.92
C VAL A 238 -32.18 9.53 36.20
N THR A 239 -31.14 8.95 36.79
CA THR A 239 -30.53 9.47 38.01
C THR A 239 -29.39 10.45 37.76
N ASP A 240 -28.92 10.55 36.51
CA ASP A 240 -27.72 11.29 36.11
C ASP A 240 -26.47 10.87 36.90
N THR A 241 -26.24 9.56 36.97
CA THR A 241 -25.10 9.00 37.72
C THR A 241 -24.31 7.99 36.90
N TRP A 242 -23.05 7.79 37.28
CA TRP A 242 -22.17 6.78 36.71
C TRP A 242 -21.85 5.68 37.72
N SER A 243 -21.81 4.44 37.25
CA SER A 243 -21.43 3.27 38.03
C SER A 243 -20.36 2.44 37.30
N VAL A 244 -19.67 1.55 38.01
CA VAL A 244 -18.73 0.59 37.43
C VAL A 244 -19.42 -0.75 37.31
N ARG A 245 -19.42 -1.35 36.11
CA ARG A 245 -20.08 -2.63 35.81
C ARG A 245 -19.09 -3.78 35.57
N GLY A 246 -17.85 -3.50 35.16
CA GLY A 246 -16.88 -4.56 34.85
C GLY A 246 -15.42 -4.12 34.83
N ASP A 247 -14.52 -5.11 34.78
CA ASP A 247 -13.06 -4.94 34.76
C ASP A 247 -12.45 -5.28 33.39
N LEU A 248 -11.30 -4.66 33.09
CA LEU A 248 -10.46 -4.76 31.87
C LEU A 248 -11.00 -3.98 30.66
N PRO A 249 -10.12 -3.40 29.81
CA PRO A 249 -10.54 -2.59 28.66
C PRO A 249 -11.11 -3.49 27.54
N ILE A 250 -11.78 -2.93 26.53
CA ILE A 250 -11.95 -3.57 25.21
C ILE A 250 -10.70 -3.38 24.35
N ASP A 251 -10.47 -4.29 23.40
CA ASP A 251 -9.37 -4.16 22.45
C ASP A 251 -9.70 -3.10 21.40
N TRP A 252 -8.65 -2.57 20.78
CA TRP A 252 -8.77 -1.65 19.65
C TRP A 252 -8.39 -2.40 18.38
N PRO A 253 -9.06 -2.20 17.23
CA PRO A 253 -10.18 -1.27 16.88
C PRO A 253 -11.61 -1.89 16.77
N GLN A 254 -12.51 -1.60 17.73
CA GLN A 254 -13.83 -2.26 17.87
C GLN A 254 -15.06 -1.33 17.88
N THR A 255 -16.25 -1.93 17.77
CA THR A 255 -17.61 -1.36 17.95
C THR A 255 -18.44 -2.31 18.82
N ALA A 256 -19.41 -1.79 19.57
CA ALA A 256 -20.19 -2.61 20.52
C ALA A 256 -21.70 -2.57 20.31
N THR A 257 -22.38 -3.54 20.92
CA THR A 257 -23.85 -3.58 21.04
C THR A 257 -24.23 -4.37 22.30
N VAL A 258 -25.49 -4.26 22.73
CA VAL A 258 -26.06 -5.10 23.80
C VAL A 258 -27.03 -6.09 23.17
N GLU A 259 -26.77 -7.38 23.39
CA GLU A 259 -27.77 -8.40 23.12
C GLU A 259 -28.61 -8.65 24.38
N THR A 260 -29.92 -8.72 24.21
CA THR A 260 -30.84 -8.64 25.34
C THR A 260 -31.33 -10.00 25.83
N LYS A 261 -31.05 -11.10 25.11
CA LYS A 261 -31.59 -12.42 25.49
C LYS A 261 -30.72 -13.11 26.53
N ARG A 262 -29.40 -13.11 26.33
CA ARG A 262 -28.42 -13.60 27.33
C ARG A 262 -27.89 -12.43 28.17
N HIS A 263 -28.22 -11.19 27.79
CA HIS A 263 -27.86 -9.94 28.44
C HIS A 263 -26.34 -9.73 28.49
N TRP A 264 -25.73 -9.73 27.31
CA TRP A 264 -24.31 -9.51 27.10
C TRP A 264 -24.04 -8.17 26.42
N PHE A 265 -23.04 -7.46 26.93
CA PHE A 265 -22.38 -6.40 26.17
C PHE A 265 -21.32 -7.05 25.28
N ILE A 266 -21.47 -6.96 23.96
CA ILE A 266 -20.58 -7.59 22.99
C ILE A 266 -19.85 -6.51 22.20
N SER A 267 -18.54 -6.68 22.02
CA SER A 267 -17.73 -5.87 21.11
C SER A 267 -17.04 -6.72 20.05
N LEU A 268 -16.96 -6.18 18.83
CA LEU A 268 -16.45 -6.85 17.64
C LEU A 268 -15.48 -5.94 16.89
N GLY A 269 -14.41 -6.55 16.34
CA GLY A 269 -13.42 -5.92 15.47
C GLY A 269 -11.99 -6.15 15.95
N GLY A 270 -11.01 -5.80 15.13
CA GLY A 270 -9.60 -5.89 15.53
C GLY A 270 -9.09 -7.31 15.80
N GLY A 271 -9.77 -8.33 15.27
CA GLY A 271 -9.40 -9.74 15.38
C GLY A 271 -9.99 -10.47 16.59
N LYS A 272 -10.87 -9.83 17.36
CA LYS A 272 -11.48 -10.42 18.55
C LYS A 272 -12.97 -10.11 18.68
N VAL A 273 -13.70 -11.02 19.30
CA VAL A 273 -15.07 -10.80 19.79
C VAL A 273 -15.01 -10.92 21.31
N TRP A 274 -15.38 -9.86 22.02
CA TRP A 274 -15.41 -9.84 23.48
C TRP A 274 -16.85 -9.77 23.96
N LYS A 275 -17.11 -10.35 25.13
CA LYS A 275 -18.36 -10.15 25.87
C LYS A 275 -18.13 -9.80 27.33
N TYR A 276 -19.12 -9.14 27.92
CA TYR A 276 -19.35 -9.07 29.35
C TYR A 276 -20.75 -9.61 29.65
N ASP A 277 -20.87 -10.54 30.59
CA ASP A 277 -22.17 -11.01 31.07
C ASP A 277 -22.75 -10.02 32.09
N LEU A 278 -23.79 -9.29 31.68
CA LEU A 278 -24.39 -8.21 32.48
C LEU A 278 -25.32 -8.71 33.58
N ASN A 279 -25.61 -10.03 33.64
CA ASN A 279 -26.31 -10.65 34.76
C ASN A 279 -25.39 -10.94 35.96
N THR A 280 -24.08 -10.82 35.76
CA THR A 280 -23.09 -11.08 36.82
C THR A 280 -23.36 -10.21 38.04
N SER A 281 -23.49 -10.82 39.22
CA SER A 281 -23.58 -10.09 40.48
C SER A 281 -22.22 -9.48 40.82
N GLY A 282 -22.14 -8.15 40.93
CA GLY A 282 -20.90 -7.44 41.20
C GLY A 282 -20.19 -7.01 39.91
N THR A 283 -18.88 -7.21 39.83
CA THR A 283 -18.06 -6.75 38.70
C THR A 283 -17.95 -7.81 37.61
N ALA A 284 -18.56 -7.56 36.44
CA ALA A 284 -18.48 -8.42 35.27
C ALA A 284 -17.04 -8.49 34.72
N GLN A 285 -16.61 -9.68 34.29
CA GLN A 285 -15.31 -9.88 33.66
C GLN A 285 -15.46 -9.95 32.14
N ARG A 286 -14.43 -9.48 31.43
CA ARG A 286 -14.36 -9.59 29.97
C ARG A 286 -13.99 -11.01 29.56
N GLU A 287 -14.75 -11.60 28.65
CA GLU A 287 -14.52 -12.95 28.11
C GLU A 287 -14.39 -12.92 26.59
N GLU A 288 -13.43 -13.66 26.03
CA GLU A 288 -13.33 -13.83 24.57
C GLU A 288 -14.41 -14.81 24.11
N LEU A 289 -15.22 -14.39 23.15
CA LEU A 289 -16.11 -15.29 22.40
C LEU A 289 -15.34 -15.86 21.22
N VAL A 290 -14.97 -17.14 21.32
CA VAL A 290 -14.39 -17.87 20.18
C VAL A 290 -15.50 -18.17 19.18
N THR A 291 -15.42 -17.55 18.01
CA THR A 291 -16.42 -17.70 16.93
C THR A 291 -15.80 -18.40 15.72
N THR A 292 -16.63 -19.06 14.92
CA THR A 292 -16.23 -19.82 13.73
C THR A 292 -17.11 -19.45 12.52
N GLY A 293 -16.90 -20.06 11.35
CA GLY A 293 -17.62 -19.73 10.12
C GLY A 293 -16.99 -18.56 9.37
N ALA A 294 -17.81 -17.61 8.89
CA ALA A 294 -17.35 -16.42 8.15
C ALA A 294 -16.70 -15.37 9.07
N THR A 295 -15.51 -15.69 9.61
CA THR A 295 -14.81 -14.89 10.61
C THR A 295 -14.01 -13.71 10.06
N ASP A 296 -14.02 -13.49 8.75
CA ASP A 296 -13.41 -12.33 8.09
C ASP A 296 -13.91 -10.99 8.67
N MET A 297 -15.18 -10.93 9.07
CA MET A 297 -15.75 -9.75 9.76
C MET A 297 -15.09 -9.46 11.11
N VAL A 298 -14.54 -10.46 11.80
CA VAL A 298 -13.90 -10.29 13.12
C VAL A 298 -12.61 -9.46 13.02
N PHE A 299 -11.91 -9.51 11.88
CA PHE A 299 -10.65 -8.80 11.65
C PHE A 299 -10.83 -7.37 11.12
N VAL A 300 -12.05 -6.97 10.78
CA VAL A 300 -12.35 -5.62 10.31
C VAL A 300 -12.11 -4.60 11.44
N GLN A 301 -11.58 -3.44 11.07
CA GLN A 301 -11.40 -2.32 11.99
C GLN A 301 -12.68 -1.45 12.05
N TYR A 302 -13.21 -1.26 13.25
CA TYR A 302 -14.44 -0.49 13.52
C TYR A 302 -15.62 -0.85 12.60
N PRO A 303 -16.01 -2.14 12.54
CA PRO A 303 -17.19 -2.54 11.80
C PRO A 303 -18.43 -1.88 12.38
N GLY A 304 -19.49 -1.76 11.59
CA GLY A 304 -20.80 -1.48 12.13
C GLY A 304 -21.37 -2.74 12.77
N VAL A 305 -21.95 -2.62 13.96
CA VAL A 305 -22.42 -3.77 14.76
C VAL A 305 -23.75 -3.41 15.40
N ALA A 306 -24.76 -4.26 15.20
CA ALA A 306 -26.06 -4.09 15.81
C ALA A 306 -26.65 -5.45 16.17
N TYR A 307 -27.36 -5.53 17.29
CA TYR A 307 -28.11 -6.71 17.68
C TYR A 307 -29.52 -6.69 17.07
N ASP A 308 -29.90 -7.78 16.41
CA ASP A 308 -31.29 -8.03 16.00
C ASP A 308 -31.97 -8.98 17.01
N PRO A 309 -32.91 -8.48 17.84
CA PRO A 309 -33.63 -9.30 18.80
C PRO A 309 -34.64 -10.26 18.16
N VAL A 310 -35.09 -9.99 16.93
CA VAL A 310 -36.05 -10.83 16.20
C VAL A 310 -35.40 -12.14 15.80
N SER A 311 -34.23 -12.08 15.13
CA SER A 311 -33.48 -13.26 14.72
C SER A 311 -32.50 -13.80 15.77
N ASP A 312 -32.27 -13.07 16.88
CA ASP A 312 -31.25 -13.36 17.91
C ASP A 312 -29.81 -13.40 17.38
N ARG A 313 -29.44 -12.38 16.60
CA ARG A 313 -28.14 -12.35 15.94
C ARG A 313 -27.43 -11.03 16.16
N ILE A 314 -26.11 -11.10 16.26
CA ILE A 314 -25.26 -9.91 16.07
C ILE A 314 -25.06 -9.74 14.57
N VAL A 315 -25.49 -8.61 14.03
CA VAL A 315 -25.42 -8.30 12.61
C VAL A 315 -24.39 -7.21 12.40
N ALA A 316 -23.38 -7.52 11.59
CA ALA A 316 -22.23 -6.68 11.34
C ALA A 316 -22.07 -6.34 9.86
N TRP A 317 -21.58 -5.13 9.60
CA TRP A 317 -21.40 -4.60 8.25
C TRP A 317 -20.22 -3.63 8.17
N HIS A 318 -19.53 -3.64 7.03
CA HIS A 318 -18.30 -2.88 6.77
C HIS A 318 -18.38 -2.18 5.40
N GLY A 319 -19.57 -1.80 4.96
CA GLY A 319 -19.74 -1.34 3.59
C GLY A 319 -19.74 -2.50 2.58
N GLY A 320 -20.06 -2.17 1.34
CA GLY A 320 -20.23 -3.18 0.29
C GLY A 320 -21.47 -4.06 0.48
N PRO A 321 -21.62 -5.11 -0.35
CA PRO A 321 -22.86 -5.88 -0.46
C PRO A 321 -23.09 -6.92 0.64
N TYR A 322 -22.06 -7.28 1.41
CA TYR A 322 -22.14 -8.42 2.33
C TYR A 322 -22.44 -7.99 3.75
N VAL A 323 -23.49 -8.57 4.33
CA VAL A 323 -23.82 -8.46 5.75
C VAL A 323 -23.43 -9.76 6.44
N TYR A 324 -22.96 -9.67 7.67
CA TYR A 324 -22.52 -10.82 8.45
C TYR A 324 -23.41 -10.96 9.66
N ALA A 325 -23.82 -12.18 9.99
CA ALA A 325 -24.65 -12.44 11.16
C ALA A 325 -24.04 -13.55 12.01
N LEU A 326 -23.76 -13.26 13.28
CA LEU A 326 -23.36 -14.23 14.28
C LEU A 326 -24.61 -14.78 14.96
N ASP A 327 -24.80 -16.08 14.83
CA ASP A 327 -25.76 -16.82 15.63
C ASP A 327 -25.17 -17.03 17.03
N LEU A 328 -25.85 -16.49 18.05
CA LEU A 328 -25.33 -16.46 19.43
C LEU A 328 -25.48 -17.79 20.19
N ASP A 329 -26.29 -18.73 19.68
CA ASP A 329 -26.39 -20.08 20.24
C ASP A 329 -25.24 -20.97 19.74
N THR A 330 -24.91 -20.85 18.46
CA THR A 330 -23.89 -21.68 17.81
C THR A 330 -22.51 -21.04 17.77
N LEU A 331 -22.43 -19.71 17.95
CA LEU A 331 -21.22 -18.89 17.79
C LEU A 331 -20.61 -19.01 16.38
N ILE A 332 -21.47 -19.21 15.38
CA ILE A 332 -21.09 -19.31 13.96
C ILE A 332 -21.50 -18.03 13.24
N TRP A 333 -20.51 -17.36 12.64
CA TRP A 333 -20.73 -16.29 11.68
C TRP A 333 -21.21 -16.83 10.34
N ARG A 334 -22.21 -16.17 9.78
CA ARG A 334 -22.69 -16.44 8.43
C ARG A 334 -22.59 -15.16 7.61
N LYS A 335 -21.99 -15.27 6.43
CA LYS A 335 -21.96 -14.22 5.42
C LYS A 335 -23.25 -14.30 4.62
N LEU A 336 -24.05 -13.25 4.63
CA LEU A 336 -25.35 -13.19 3.99
C LEU A 336 -25.19 -12.60 2.59
N LEU A 337 -25.62 -13.36 1.58
CA LEU A 337 -25.62 -12.93 0.20
C LEU A 337 -26.82 -12.00 -0.06
N PRO A 338 -26.63 -10.89 -0.78
CA PRO A 338 -27.74 -10.04 -1.16
C PRO A 338 -28.65 -10.77 -2.15
N THR A 339 -29.96 -10.61 -2.01
CA THR A 339 -30.96 -11.25 -2.91
C THR A 339 -31.34 -10.36 -4.09
N ASN A 340 -30.74 -9.17 -4.20
CA ASN A 340 -30.87 -8.27 -5.33
C ASN A 340 -29.50 -7.68 -5.74
N SER A 341 -29.48 -6.92 -6.83
CA SER A 341 -28.26 -6.38 -7.45
C SER A 341 -27.83 -5.01 -6.90
N VAL A 342 -28.45 -4.52 -5.81
CA VAL A 342 -28.10 -3.25 -5.19
C VAL A 342 -26.83 -3.45 -4.37
N THR A 343 -25.81 -2.63 -4.65
CA THR A 343 -24.50 -2.75 -4.01
C THR A 343 -24.17 -1.46 -3.27
N PRO A 344 -24.20 -1.47 -1.93
CA PRO A 344 -23.76 -0.34 -1.13
C PRO A 344 -22.32 0.09 -1.39
N ALA A 345 -22.05 1.36 -1.15
CA ALA A 345 -20.70 1.91 -1.18
C ALA A 345 -19.76 1.18 -0.19
N PRO A 346 -18.45 1.12 -0.48
CA PRO A 346 -17.47 0.58 0.47
C PRO A 346 -17.40 1.46 1.73
N ALA A 347 -17.06 0.88 2.88
CA ALA A 347 -16.87 1.68 4.09
C ALA A 347 -15.67 2.62 3.93
N PRO A 348 -15.70 3.79 4.59
CA PRO A 348 -14.53 4.63 4.68
C PRO A 348 -13.42 3.91 5.46
N LYS A 349 -12.17 4.28 5.21
CA LYS A 349 -10.98 3.69 5.88
C LYS A 349 -11.09 3.71 7.42
N GLN A 350 -11.76 4.70 7.97
CA GLN A 350 -11.97 4.90 9.39
C GLN A 350 -13.10 4.03 9.98
N GLY A 351 -13.71 3.16 9.18
CA GLY A 351 -14.74 2.20 9.59
C GLY A 351 -16.15 2.75 9.55
N THR A 352 -17.12 1.95 10.00
CA THR A 352 -18.55 2.29 9.93
C THR A 352 -19.09 2.70 11.31
N TYR A 353 -18.63 2.07 12.40
CA TYR A 353 -19.16 2.30 13.75
C TYR A 353 -20.70 2.15 13.80
N GLY A 354 -21.36 2.75 14.79
CA GLY A 354 -22.82 2.87 14.87
C GLY A 354 -23.50 3.64 13.72
N ARG A 355 -22.86 3.89 12.56
CA ARG A 355 -23.57 4.24 11.33
C ARG A 355 -24.24 3.03 10.65
N TRP A 356 -24.04 1.84 11.19
CA TRP A 356 -24.87 0.66 10.95
C TRP A 356 -25.78 0.43 12.16
N GLN A 357 -27.10 0.54 11.98
CA GLN A 357 -28.06 0.43 13.08
C GLN A 357 -29.23 -0.47 12.71
N TYR A 358 -29.74 -1.21 13.69
CA TYR A 358 -31.00 -1.93 13.57
C TYR A 358 -32.18 -0.97 13.70
N VAL A 359 -33.22 -1.20 12.91
CA VAL A 359 -34.45 -0.40 12.81
C VAL A 359 -35.63 -1.24 13.29
N PRO A 360 -36.00 -1.17 14.59
CA PRO A 360 -36.97 -2.09 15.18
C PRO A 360 -38.38 -2.00 14.58
N SER A 361 -38.82 -0.80 14.21
CA SER A 361 -40.17 -0.54 13.69
C SER A 361 -40.44 -1.21 12.34
N LYS A 362 -39.38 -1.45 11.56
CA LYS A 362 -39.47 -2.03 10.21
C LYS A 362 -38.77 -3.38 10.08
N ASN A 363 -38.06 -3.83 11.11
CA ASN A 363 -37.19 -5.01 11.09
C ASN A 363 -36.17 -4.96 9.93
N LEU A 364 -35.41 -3.87 9.90
CA LEU A 364 -34.43 -3.52 8.85
C LEU A 364 -33.14 -3.03 9.49
N PHE A 365 -32.12 -2.82 8.67
CA PHE A 365 -30.89 -2.13 9.03
C PHE A 365 -30.69 -0.90 8.14
N ILE A 366 -30.07 0.13 8.71
CA ILE A 366 -29.66 1.35 8.00
C ILE A 366 -28.14 1.50 8.08
N GLY A 367 -27.53 1.91 6.96
CA GLY A 367 -26.10 2.13 6.79
C GLY A 367 -25.76 3.47 6.13
N VAL A 368 -24.74 4.18 6.66
CA VAL A 368 -24.20 5.43 6.07
C VAL A 368 -22.67 5.38 5.99
N THR A 369 -22.13 5.52 4.78
CA THR A 369 -20.68 5.38 4.49
C THR A 369 -19.97 6.73 4.28
N GLY A 370 -20.70 7.76 3.83
CA GLY A 370 -20.15 9.08 3.52
C GLY A 370 -21.24 10.14 3.44
N VAL A 371 -20.83 11.42 3.45
CA VAL A 371 -21.80 12.53 3.29
C VAL A 371 -22.29 12.70 1.84
N ASP A 372 -21.52 12.16 0.89
CA ASP A 372 -21.79 12.16 -0.55
C ASP A 372 -22.41 10.85 -1.03
N ASP A 373 -22.51 9.85 -0.15
CA ASP A 373 -23.10 8.57 -0.49
C ASP A 373 -24.60 8.61 -0.17
N ASN A 374 -25.39 7.85 -0.93
CA ASN A 374 -26.77 7.59 -0.57
C ASN A 374 -26.84 6.71 0.70
N VAL A 375 -27.97 6.77 1.40
CA VAL A 375 -28.30 5.92 2.53
C VAL A 375 -28.67 4.52 2.05
N TRP A 376 -28.17 3.52 2.75
CA TRP A 376 -28.36 2.11 2.42
C TRP A 376 -29.29 1.45 3.44
N ILE A 377 -30.34 0.78 2.96
CA ILE A 377 -31.26 0.02 3.80
C ILE A 377 -31.14 -1.46 3.46
N TYR A 378 -31.13 -2.33 4.47
CA TYR A 378 -31.04 -3.78 4.28
C TYR A 378 -32.10 -4.49 5.09
N ARG A 379 -32.76 -5.49 4.51
CA ARG A 379 -33.58 -6.43 5.28
C ARG A 379 -32.79 -7.68 5.54
N LEU A 380 -32.65 -8.06 6.82
CA LEU A 380 -31.95 -9.28 7.18
C LEU A 380 -32.63 -10.50 6.53
N SER A 381 -31.84 -11.38 5.93
CA SER A 381 -32.34 -12.65 5.41
C SER A 381 -32.39 -13.73 6.51
N ASP A 382 -33.51 -14.43 6.58
CA ASP A 382 -33.57 -15.74 7.26
C ASP A 382 -32.78 -16.80 6.50
N ASN A 383 -32.64 -16.59 5.17
CA ASN A 383 -31.63 -17.20 4.33
C ASN A 383 -30.25 -16.66 4.70
N ALA A 384 -29.81 -17.03 5.89
CA ALA A 384 -28.46 -17.54 6.00
C ALA A 384 -28.41 -18.87 5.25
N GLU A 385 -27.24 -19.33 4.82
CA GLU A 385 -27.05 -20.75 4.59
C GLU A 385 -27.68 -21.52 5.77
N THR A 386 -28.80 -22.20 5.54
CA THR A 386 -29.31 -23.19 6.47
C THR A 386 -28.27 -24.30 6.47
N ALA A 387 -27.46 -24.39 7.52
CA ALA A 387 -26.88 -25.67 7.89
C ALA A 387 -28.00 -26.57 8.47
N SER A 388 -28.95 -26.97 7.65
CA SER A 388 -29.28 -28.39 7.55
C SER A 388 -28.71 -28.74 6.18
N SER A 389 -27.84 -29.76 6.05
CA SER A 389 -27.32 -30.09 4.72
C SER A 389 -28.50 -30.04 3.74
N PRO A 390 -28.49 -29.13 2.75
CA PRO A 390 -29.56 -29.11 1.76
C PRO A 390 -29.62 -30.53 1.14
N PRO A 391 -30.71 -30.97 0.47
CA PRO A 391 -30.55 -32.11 -0.43
C PRO A 391 -29.30 -31.77 -1.24
N PRO A 392 -28.23 -32.58 -1.12
CA PRO A 392 -26.89 -32.13 -1.47
C PRO A 392 -27.06 -31.50 -2.82
N ASP A 393 -26.81 -30.18 -2.87
CA ASP A 393 -26.89 -29.51 -4.15
C ASP A 393 -26.04 -30.39 -5.06
N SER A 394 -26.64 -30.77 -6.19
CA SER A 394 -26.10 -31.74 -7.14
C SER A 394 -25.90 -31.08 -8.50
N THR A 395 -26.14 -29.77 -8.56
CA THR A 395 -26.03 -28.92 -9.73
C THR A 395 -24.62 -28.37 -9.75
N PRO A 396 -23.78 -28.78 -10.70
CA PRO A 396 -22.44 -28.25 -10.77
C PRO A 396 -22.45 -26.75 -11.08
N PRO A 397 -21.50 -25.98 -10.53
CA PRO A 397 -21.39 -24.55 -10.81
C PRO A 397 -21.25 -24.26 -12.31
N SER A 398 -21.65 -23.08 -12.77
CA SER A 398 -21.20 -22.60 -14.09
C SER A 398 -19.84 -21.95 -13.93
N VAL A 399 -18.88 -22.31 -14.78
CA VAL A 399 -17.54 -21.70 -14.77
C VAL A 399 -17.13 -21.35 -16.19
N SER A 400 -16.46 -20.22 -16.36
CA SER A 400 -15.88 -19.82 -17.63
C SER A 400 -14.56 -19.09 -17.41
N ILE A 401 -13.52 -19.49 -18.13
CA ILE A 401 -12.23 -18.79 -18.10
C ILE A 401 -12.37 -17.49 -18.90
N VAL A 402 -12.15 -16.35 -18.22
CA VAL A 402 -12.24 -15.00 -18.79
C VAL A 402 -10.89 -14.54 -19.32
N SER A 403 -9.82 -14.84 -18.58
CA SER A 403 -8.44 -14.56 -18.98
C SER A 403 -7.56 -15.74 -18.57
N PRO A 404 -6.71 -16.26 -19.47
CA PRO A 404 -6.55 -15.85 -20.84
C PRO A 404 -7.65 -16.43 -21.75
N SER A 405 -7.76 -15.93 -22.97
CA SER A 405 -8.72 -16.48 -23.96
C SER A 405 -8.25 -17.82 -24.55
N GLN A 406 -9.17 -18.64 -25.06
CA GLN A 406 -8.86 -19.86 -25.81
C GLN A 406 -7.75 -19.64 -26.86
N GLY A 407 -6.72 -20.48 -26.83
CA GLY A 407 -5.58 -20.44 -27.74
C GLY A 407 -4.53 -19.39 -27.39
N ALA A 408 -4.64 -18.71 -26.25
CA ALA A 408 -3.68 -17.70 -25.85
C ALA A 408 -2.29 -18.29 -25.64
N THR A 409 -1.28 -17.51 -26.03
CA THR A 409 0.11 -17.76 -25.67
C THR A 409 0.41 -17.09 -24.34
N ILE A 410 0.82 -17.86 -23.33
CA ILE A 410 1.09 -17.40 -21.98
C ILE A 410 2.60 -17.49 -21.72
N SER A 411 3.16 -16.42 -21.18
CA SER A 411 4.57 -16.31 -20.82
C SER A 411 4.70 -15.54 -19.50
N GLY A 412 5.43 -16.08 -18.53
CA GLY A 412 5.63 -15.41 -17.24
C GLY A 412 4.37 -15.33 -16.37
N SER A 413 4.27 -14.27 -15.55
CA SER A 413 3.13 -14.08 -14.66
C SER A 413 1.93 -13.48 -15.38
N LEU A 414 0.83 -14.22 -15.39
CA LEU A 414 -0.47 -13.80 -15.90
C LEU A 414 -1.49 -13.98 -14.78
N THR A 415 -2.39 -13.01 -14.63
CA THR A 415 -3.60 -13.20 -13.82
C THR A 415 -4.57 -14.06 -14.61
N LEU A 416 -4.72 -15.32 -14.18
CA LEU A 416 -5.79 -16.19 -14.61
C LEU A 416 -7.06 -15.72 -13.96
N GLN A 417 -8.06 -15.36 -14.77
CA GLN A 417 -9.35 -14.90 -14.28
C GLN A 417 -10.43 -15.82 -14.82
N ALA A 418 -11.33 -16.25 -13.95
CA ALA A 418 -12.50 -17.01 -14.33
C ALA A 418 -13.71 -16.41 -13.63
N THR A 419 -14.86 -16.48 -14.30
CA THR A 419 -16.13 -16.25 -13.65
C THR A 419 -16.69 -17.61 -13.30
N ALA A 420 -17.13 -17.73 -12.05
CA ALA A 420 -17.90 -18.87 -11.60
C ALA A 420 -19.18 -18.35 -10.97
N SER A 421 -20.29 -18.96 -11.31
CA SER A 421 -21.57 -18.65 -10.69
C SER A 421 -22.36 -19.92 -10.48
N ASP A 422 -22.87 -20.08 -9.27
CA ASP A 422 -23.79 -21.12 -8.90
C ASP A 422 -24.83 -20.54 -7.96
N SER A 423 -26.04 -21.08 -7.98
CA SER A 423 -27.12 -20.65 -7.09
C SER A 423 -26.80 -20.84 -5.60
N SER A 424 -25.94 -21.80 -5.27
CA SER A 424 -25.46 -22.13 -3.91
C SER A 424 -24.18 -21.40 -3.53
N GLY A 425 -23.64 -20.56 -4.43
CA GLY A 425 -22.38 -19.88 -4.24
C GLY A 425 -21.17 -20.77 -4.53
N ILE A 426 -20.06 -20.13 -4.88
CA ILE A 426 -18.80 -20.82 -5.20
C ILE A 426 -17.96 -20.84 -3.92
N ALA A 427 -17.68 -22.02 -3.37
CA ALA A 427 -16.79 -22.15 -2.22
C ALA A 427 -15.33 -21.92 -2.59
N GLY A 428 -14.99 -22.19 -3.84
CA GLY A 428 -13.74 -21.76 -4.41
C GLY A 428 -13.53 -22.28 -5.82
N LEU A 429 -12.53 -21.71 -6.46
CA LEU A 429 -12.12 -22.05 -7.80
C LEU A 429 -10.64 -22.34 -7.79
N THR A 430 -10.29 -23.51 -8.31
CA THR A 430 -8.89 -23.88 -8.50
C THR A 430 -8.62 -23.92 -9.99
N PHE A 431 -7.58 -23.21 -10.42
CA PHE A 431 -7.05 -23.37 -11.76
C PHE A 431 -6.09 -24.56 -11.80
N PHE A 432 -6.13 -25.33 -12.88
CA PHE A 432 -5.27 -26.46 -13.14
C PHE A 432 -4.64 -26.31 -14.52
N ILE A 433 -3.45 -26.88 -14.68
CA ILE A 433 -2.76 -26.98 -15.97
C ILE A 433 -2.38 -28.45 -16.18
N ASP A 434 -2.92 -29.06 -17.24
CA ASP A 434 -2.85 -30.51 -17.49
C ASP A 434 -3.17 -31.36 -16.23
N GLY A 435 -4.17 -30.93 -15.47
CA GLY A 435 -4.65 -31.61 -14.26
C GLY A 435 -3.82 -31.36 -13.00
N GLN A 436 -2.75 -30.56 -13.04
CA GLN A 436 -2.00 -30.13 -11.85
C GLN A 436 -2.53 -28.79 -11.34
N ALA A 437 -2.85 -28.69 -10.06
CA ALA A 437 -3.34 -27.44 -9.47
C ALA A 437 -2.25 -26.35 -9.53
N ILE A 438 -2.64 -25.20 -10.04
CA ILE A 438 -1.75 -24.06 -10.26
C ILE A 438 -1.46 -23.29 -8.97
N ALA A 439 -2.49 -23.14 -8.13
CA ALA A 439 -2.39 -22.49 -6.83
C ALA A 439 -3.34 -23.18 -5.85
N ASN A 440 -3.24 -22.78 -4.58
CA ASN A 440 -4.33 -23.05 -3.64
C ASN A 440 -5.61 -22.43 -4.19
N GLU A 441 -6.71 -23.11 -3.93
CA GLU A 441 -8.01 -22.67 -4.36
C GLU A 441 -8.30 -21.22 -3.93
N ASP A 442 -8.80 -20.43 -4.88
CA ASP A 442 -9.27 -19.09 -4.62
C ASP A 442 -10.73 -19.13 -4.17
N THR A 443 -10.98 -18.69 -2.94
CA THR A 443 -12.30 -18.74 -2.30
C THR A 443 -13.04 -17.40 -2.38
N GLN A 444 -12.50 -16.38 -3.05
CA GLN A 444 -13.13 -15.05 -3.16
C GLN A 444 -13.12 -14.51 -4.59
N ALA A 445 -14.29 -14.11 -5.09
CA ALA A 445 -14.41 -13.44 -6.38
C ALA A 445 -13.95 -11.96 -6.32
N PRO A 446 -13.35 -11.39 -7.38
CA PRO A 446 -13.10 -12.02 -8.69
C PRO A 446 -12.07 -13.15 -8.60
N PHE A 447 -12.41 -14.33 -9.16
CA PHE A 447 -11.56 -15.52 -9.03
C PHE A 447 -10.34 -15.36 -9.91
N GLU A 448 -9.25 -15.03 -9.26
CA GLU A 448 -8.04 -14.55 -9.88
C GLU A 448 -6.84 -15.22 -9.23
N VAL A 449 -6.12 -15.99 -10.04
CA VAL A 449 -4.85 -16.55 -9.61
C VAL A 449 -3.76 -15.92 -10.44
N ASN A 450 -2.86 -15.20 -9.76
CA ASN A 450 -1.59 -14.79 -10.36
C ASN A 450 -0.75 -16.05 -10.55
N TRP A 451 -0.78 -16.59 -11.76
CA TRP A 451 -0.06 -17.78 -12.13
C TRP A 451 1.17 -17.40 -12.93
N ASN A 452 2.31 -17.96 -12.54
CA ASN A 452 3.53 -17.86 -13.33
C ASN A 452 3.73 -19.15 -14.13
N SER A 453 3.55 -19.08 -15.45
CA SER A 453 3.75 -20.22 -16.34
C SER A 453 5.24 -20.60 -16.53
N ALA A 454 6.18 -19.79 -16.01
CA ALA A 454 7.61 -19.99 -16.17
C ALA A 454 8.16 -21.25 -15.47
N THR A 455 7.39 -21.88 -14.59
CA THR A 455 7.74 -23.13 -13.90
C THR A 455 7.33 -24.38 -14.68
N ILE A 456 6.64 -24.23 -15.82
CA ILE A 456 6.17 -25.31 -16.69
C ILE A 456 6.88 -25.19 -18.04
N SER A 457 7.31 -26.31 -18.60
CA SER A 457 8.01 -26.33 -19.89
C SER A 457 7.17 -25.73 -21.02
N ASP A 458 7.83 -25.16 -22.03
CA ASP A 458 7.14 -24.64 -23.20
C ASP A 458 6.42 -25.76 -23.95
N GLY A 459 5.19 -25.50 -24.40
CA GLY A 459 4.32 -26.51 -24.98
C GLY A 459 2.87 -26.08 -25.04
N THR A 460 1.99 -26.94 -25.56
CA THR A 460 0.54 -26.71 -25.53
C THR A 460 -0.06 -27.47 -24.36
N TYR A 461 -0.83 -26.76 -23.54
CA TYR A 461 -1.40 -27.26 -22.30
C TYR A 461 -2.90 -27.00 -22.25
N THR A 462 -3.61 -27.80 -21.45
CA THR A 462 -5.01 -27.59 -21.13
C THR A 462 -5.09 -26.84 -19.80
N LEU A 463 -5.49 -25.57 -19.87
CA LEU A 463 -5.82 -24.78 -18.68
C LEU A 463 -7.26 -25.06 -18.30
N GLN A 464 -7.48 -25.49 -17.07
CA GLN A 464 -8.79 -25.81 -16.52
C GLN A 464 -9.09 -24.90 -15.35
N ALA A 465 -10.31 -24.37 -15.27
CA ALA A 465 -10.83 -23.71 -14.09
C ALA A 465 -11.91 -24.62 -13.52
N THR A 466 -11.66 -25.14 -12.33
CA THR A 466 -12.56 -26.06 -11.66
C THR A 466 -13.12 -25.33 -10.46
N ALA A 467 -14.37 -24.92 -10.57
CA ALA A 467 -15.11 -24.32 -9.47
C ALA A 467 -15.78 -25.42 -8.67
N ARG A 468 -15.78 -25.28 -7.34
CA ARG A 468 -16.68 -26.04 -6.49
C ARG A 468 -17.62 -25.10 -5.75
N ASP A 469 -18.85 -25.56 -5.57
CA ASP A 469 -19.82 -24.84 -4.76
C ASP A 469 -19.64 -25.11 -3.25
N ALA A 470 -20.48 -24.47 -2.44
CA ALA A 470 -20.54 -24.61 -0.98
C ALA A 470 -20.80 -26.03 -0.47
N VAL A 471 -21.29 -26.96 -1.30
CA VAL A 471 -21.63 -28.33 -0.91
C VAL A 471 -20.76 -29.41 -1.55
N GLY A 472 -19.86 -29.02 -2.46
CA GLY A 472 -18.86 -29.89 -3.08
C GLY A 472 -19.17 -30.37 -4.49
N ASN A 473 -20.20 -29.86 -5.20
CA ASN A 473 -20.26 -30.14 -6.64
C ASN A 473 -19.17 -29.38 -7.35
N ILE A 474 -18.76 -29.93 -8.49
CA ILE A 474 -17.60 -29.44 -9.20
C ILE A 474 -17.96 -29.33 -10.67
N ALA A 475 -17.65 -28.18 -11.27
CA ALA A 475 -17.68 -28.02 -12.71
C ALA A 475 -16.34 -27.47 -13.19
N THR A 476 -15.99 -27.85 -14.42
CA THR A 476 -14.73 -27.48 -15.02
C THR A 476 -14.97 -26.87 -16.39
N ASP A 477 -14.40 -25.70 -16.63
CA ASP A 477 -14.19 -25.17 -17.97
C ASP A 477 -12.73 -25.38 -18.36
N SER A 478 -12.50 -25.64 -19.64
CA SER A 478 -11.18 -25.96 -20.16
C SER A 478 -10.90 -25.14 -21.40
N ILE A 479 -9.75 -24.49 -21.42
CA ILE A 479 -9.20 -23.88 -22.63
C ILE A 479 -7.83 -24.46 -22.96
N THR A 480 -7.49 -24.44 -24.24
CA THR A 480 -6.13 -24.75 -24.68
C THR A 480 -5.29 -23.48 -24.66
N VAL A 481 -4.10 -23.55 -24.06
CA VAL A 481 -3.15 -22.44 -24.02
C VAL A 481 -1.78 -22.93 -24.46
N THR A 482 -1.01 -22.05 -25.08
CA THR A 482 0.39 -22.35 -25.43
C THR A 482 1.27 -21.67 -24.43
N ILE A 483 1.99 -22.44 -23.63
CA ILE A 483 3.05 -21.91 -22.77
C ILE A 483 4.27 -21.70 -23.66
N ALA A 484 4.65 -20.44 -23.81
CA ALA A 484 5.84 -20.04 -24.54
C ALA A 484 6.56 -19.00 -23.67
N ASN A 485 7.32 -19.48 -22.69
CA ASN A 485 8.04 -18.62 -21.76
C ASN A 485 9.23 -17.88 -22.42
N ALA A 486 9.48 -18.11 -23.72
CA ALA A 486 10.34 -17.28 -24.55
C ALA A 486 9.69 -15.90 -24.83
N SER A 487 10.31 -14.83 -24.34
CA SER A 487 9.73 -13.53 -24.01
C SER A 487 9.04 -12.71 -25.13
N VAL A 488 7.90 -12.05 -24.81
CA VAL A 488 7.51 -10.71 -25.32
C VAL A 488 7.12 -9.80 -24.13
N THR A 489 7.66 -8.59 -24.12
CA THR A 489 7.71 -7.59 -23.05
C THR A 489 6.42 -6.74 -22.87
N LYS A 490 5.73 -6.83 -21.72
CA LYS A 490 5.05 -5.74 -20.93
C LYS A 490 4.33 -6.33 -19.69
N SER A 491 4.31 -5.59 -18.59
CA SER A 491 4.21 -6.05 -17.18
C SER A 491 5.47 -6.83 -16.80
N ALA A 492 6.08 -6.49 -15.66
CA ALA A 492 7.44 -6.93 -15.31
C ALA A 492 7.53 -8.46 -15.26
N GLY A 493 7.78 -9.06 -16.43
CA GLY A 493 7.91 -10.49 -16.59
C GLY A 493 9.09 -11.01 -15.77
N PRO A 494 9.26 -12.35 -15.74
CA PRO A 494 10.57 -12.90 -15.39
C PRO A 494 11.59 -12.11 -16.22
N PRO A 495 12.68 -11.66 -15.60
CA PRO A 495 13.57 -10.76 -16.29
C PRO A 495 13.98 -11.48 -17.58
N PRO A 496 13.94 -10.77 -18.73
CA PRO A 496 14.07 -11.41 -20.02
C PRO A 496 15.29 -12.32 -20.00
N SER A 497 15.19 -13.48 -20.66
CA SER A 497 16.40 -14.25 -20.95
C SER A 497 17.42 -13.26 -21.46
N PRO A 498 18.63 -13.23 -20.87
CA PRO A 498 19.52 -12.13 -21.11
C PRO A 498 19.72 -12.02 -22.64
N PRO A 499 19.69 -10.80 -23.21
CA PRO A 499 19.56 -10.58 -24.65
C PRO A 499 20.61 -11.35 -25.44
N THR A 500 20.21 -12.37 -26.21
CA THR A 500 21.13 -13.35 -26.82
C THR A 500 22.16 -12.77 -27.81
N ALA A 501 22.12 -11.48 -28.13
CA ALA A 501 23.16 -10.77 -28.87
C ALA A 501 23.58 -9.47 -28.15
N PRO A 502 24.88 -9.17 -28.05
CA PRO A 502 25.38 -7.88 -27.58
C PRO A 502 24.74 -6.70 -28.30
N ILE A 503 24.53 -5.60 -27.57
CA ILE A 503 24.19 -4.34 -28.21
C ILE A 503 25.26 -3.93 -29.23
N ASP A 504 24.84 -3.36 -30.34
CA ASP A 504 25.75 -2.85 -31.35
C ASP A 504 26.15 -1.41 -31.04
N ILE A 505 27.13 -1.23 -30.15
CA ILE A 505 27.81 0.06 -29.93
C ILE A 505 29.22 0.03 -30.52
N PRO A 506 29.69 1.14 -31.12
CA PRO A 506 31.06 1.24 -31.61
C PRO A 506 32.07 1.13 -30.48
N THR A 507 33.14 0.36 -30.70
CA THR A 507 34.25 0.24 -29.76
C THR A 507 35.01 1.56 -29.66
N GLY A 508 35.43 1.93 -28.45
CA GLY A 508 36.22 3.14 -28.20
C GLY A 508 35.40 4.43 -28.24
N VAL A 509 34.07 4.37 -28.24
CA VAL A 509 33.20 5.55 -28.31
C VAL A 509 32.29 5.55 -27.08
N PHE A 510 32.15 6.71 -26.44
CA PHE A 510 31.10 6.92 -25.43
C PHE A 510 29.79 7.25 -26.14
N VAL A 511 28.84 6.33 -26.09
CA VAL A 511 27.50 6.58 -26.60
C VAL A 511 26.63 7.12 -25.49
N ALA A 512 26.04 8.29 -25.73
CA ALA A 512 25.13 8.95 -24.82
C ALA A 512 23.68 8.53 -25.10
N LEU A 513 22.97 8.13 -24.06
CA LEU A 513 21.54 7.89 -24.07
C LEU A 513 20.88 8.91 -23.15
N GLU A 514 19.80 9.53 -23.61
CA GLU A 514 19.02 10.46 -22.78
C GLU A 514 18.47 9.75 -21.53
N TRP A 515 18.46 10.49 -20.40
CA TRP A 515 17.88 10.03 -19.14
C TRP A 515 16.34 9.81 -19.24
N PRO A 516 15.74 8.90 -18.45
CA PRO A 516 14.29 8.67 -18.37
C PRO A 516 13.46 9.92 -18.02
N ASP A 517 12.21 9.97 -18.48
CA ASP A 517 11.26 11.07 -18.20
C ASP A 517 10.42 10.79 -16.93
N GLY A 518 10.43 11.72 -15.96
CA GLY A 518 9.51 11.76 -14.80
C GLY A 518 9.71 10.67 -13.71
N PRO A 519 8.91 10.70 -12.62
CA PRO A 519 8.76 9.53 -11.76
C PRO A 519 8.28 8.35 -12.62
N PRO A 520 8.96 7.22 -12.55
CA PRO A 520 9.44 6.65 -11.30
C PRO A 520 10.93 6.84 -11.00
N ILE A 521 11.74 7.46 -11.85
CA ILE A 521 13.19 7.25 -11.78
C ILE A 521 13.89 8.48 -11.19
N GLY A 522 13.98 8.50 -9.85
CA GLY A 522 14.73 9.50 -9.09
C GLY A 522 16.26 9.42 -9.23
N VAL A 523 16.77 9.03 -10.40
CA VAL A 523 18.20 8.76 -10.62
C VAL A 523 18.96 10.00 -11.11
N GLU A 524 18.25 10.99 -11.62
CA GLU A 524 18.82 12.25 -12.15
C GLU A 524 19.58 13.08 -11.09
N ASN A 525 19.25 12.95 -9.79
CA ASN A 525 20.09 13.45 -8.69
C ASN A 525 20.32 12.40 -7.61
N SER A 526 20.37 11.13 -8.01
CA SER A 526 20.64 10.02 -7.10
C SER A 526 22.07 10.07 -6.60
N LYS A 527 22.31 10.47 -5.36
CA LYS A 527 23.64 10.37 -4.72
C LYS A 527 23.69 9.17 -3.78
N HIS A 528 24.89 8.59 -3.61
CA HIS A 528 25.15 7.45 -2.71
C HIS A 528 24.43 6.14 -3.09
N VAL A 529 23.90 6.05 -4.31
CA VAL A 529 23.26 4.83 -4.83
C VAL A 529 24.33 3.86 -5.34
N THR A 530 24.25 2.61 -4.91
CA THR A 530 25.17 1.55 -5.34
C THR A 530 24.51 0.67 -6.39
N TRP A 531 25.27 0.33 -7.43
CA TRP A 531 24.83 -0.54 -8.53
C TRP A 531 25.60 -1.86 -8.53
N ALA A 532 24.91 -2.95 -8.82
CA ALA A 532 25.52 -4.26 -9.04
C ALA A 532 24.85 -4.98 -10.22
N HIS A 533 25.65 -5.68 -11.01
CA HIS A 533 25.18 -6.50 -12.11
C HIS A 533 24.66 -7.85 -11.60
N ASN A 534 23.52 -8.29 -12.11
CA ASN A 534 22.99 -9.63 -11.92
C ASN A 534 23.31 -10.49 -13.14
N PRO A 535 24.18 -11.51 -13.02
CA PRO A 535 24.60 -12.33 -14.16
C PRO A 535 23.53 -13.29 -14.68
N ILE A 536 22.46 -13.53 -13.92
CA ILE A 536 21.39 -14.44 -14.34
C ILE A 536 20.46 -13.77 -15.35
N ASP A 537 20.16 -12.49 -15.14
CA ASP A 537 19.20 -11.76 -15.97
C ASP A 537 19.82 -10.62 -16.79
N GLY A 538 21.11 -10.34 -16.61
CA GLY A 538 21.84 -9.32 -17.34
C GLY A 538 21.38 -7.90 -17.00
N ARG A 539 20.71 -7.68 -15.86
CA ARG A 539 20.26 -6.36 -15.43
C ARG A 539 21.19 -5.79 -14.36
N LEU A 540 21.25 -4.47 -14.33
CA LEU A 540 21.93 -3.71 -13.29
C LEU A 540 20.90 -3.35 -12.21
N TYR A 541 21.15 -3.68 -10.95
CA TYR A 541 20.26 -3.40 -9.82
C TYR A 541 20.86 -2.32 -8.92
N SER A 542 20.03 -1.38 -8.47
CA SER A 542 20.42 -0.26 -7.62
C SER A 542 19.82 -0.35 -6.22
N MET A 543 20.60 0.01 -5.19
CA MET A 543 20.12 0.14 -3.81
C MET A 543 20.77 1.33 -3.07
N GLY A 544 20.00 1.88 -2.13
CA GLY A 544 20.44 2.89 -1.18
C GLY A 544 20.48 4.29 -1.78
N GLY A 545 20.80 5.27 -0.94
CA GLY A 545 21.09 6.64 -1.36
C GLY A 545 19.91 7.61 -1.38
N ASP A 546 20.20 8.79 -1.91
CA ASP A 546 19.32 9.95 -1.93
C ASP A 546 18.76 10.12 -3.34
N MET A 547 17.54 9.66 -3.57
CA MET A 547 16.85 9.63 -4.87
C MET A 547 16.13 10.96 -5.16
N SER A 548 16.19 11.52 -6.37
CA SER A 548 15.47 12.75 -6.74
C SER A 548 13.95 12.56 -6.90
N GLY A 549 13.13 13.35 -6.20
CA GLY A 549 11.67 13.38 -6.34
C GLY A 549 11.06 14.72 -5.90
N ASN A 550 9.83 15.03 -6.31
CA ASN A 550 9.12 16.28 -5.99
C ASN A 550 9.25 16.67 -4.52
N ASN A 551 9.27 17.99 -4.22
CA ASN A 551 9.25 18.64 -2.91
C ASN A 551 8.14 18.13 -1.97
N ASP A 552 8.17 16.85 -1.60
CA ASP A 552 7.57 16.40 -0.38
C ASP A 552 8.40 17.02 0.75
N SER A 553 7.73 17.39 1.82
CA SER A 553 8.37 18.09 2.93
C SER A 553 9.28 17.17 3.79
N TYR A 554 9.79 16.07 3.21
CA TYR A 554 10.56 15.01 3.86
C TYR A 554 12.06 15.04 3.51
N GLY A 555 12.45 15.68 2.41
CA GLY A 555 13.84 15.69 1.96
C GLY A 555 14.22 14.32 1.41
N ASN A 556 14.55 14.27 0.12
CA ASN A 556 14.82 13.11 -0.74
C ASN A 556 15.94 12.13 -0.29
N SER A 557 16.37 12.17 0.97
CA SER A 557 17.51 11.44 1.46
C SER A 557 17.13 10.09 2.12
N TYR A 558 17.91 9.05 1.82
CA TYR A 558 17.88 7.74 2.49
C TYR A 558 16.64 6.87 2.22
N ARG A 559 16.22 6.80 0.94
CA ARG A 559 15.07 6.00 0.47
C ARG A 559 15.46 4.55 0.18
N GLN A 560 14.48 3.65 0.19
CA GLN A 560 14.65 2.19 -0.03
C GLN A 560 14.10 1.67 -1.36
N ASP A 561 13.81 2.57 -2.30
CA ASP A 561 13.38 2.13 -3.61
C ASP A 561 14.48 1.30 -4.28
N MET A 562 14.09 0.14 -4.79
CA MET A 562 14.96 -0.67 -5.64
C MET A 562 14.55 -0.45 -7.09
N TYR A 563 15.53 -0.21 -7.94
CA TYR A 563 15.36 -0.16 -9.39
C TYR A 563 16.32 -1.12 -10.06
N SER A 564 15.94 -1.56 -11.26
CA SER A 564 16.89 -2.19 -12.17
C SER A 564 16.84 -1.57 -13.56
N PHE A 565 17.94 -1.74 -14.28
CA PHE A 565 18.15 -1.20 -15.60
C PHE A 565 18.74 -2.26 -16.53
N SER A 566 18.11 -2.47 -17.69
CA SER A 566 18.62 -3.30 -18.77
C SER A 566 19.16 -2.42 -19.89
N ILE A 567 20.48 -2.47 -20.08
CA ILE A 567 21.17 -1.75 -21.15
C ILE A 567 20.62 -2.15 -22.51
N ALA A 568 20.37 -3.44 -22.74
CA ALA A 568 19.92 -3.94 -24.01
C ALA A 568 18.47 -3.55 -24.35
N GLU A 569 17.56 -3.58 -23.37
CA GLU A 569 16.18 -3.09 -23.58
C GLU A 569 16.19 -1.60 -23.91
N ARG A 570 16.97 -0.81 -23.18
CA ARG A 570 17.14 0.62 -23.46
C ARG A 570 17.75 0.86 -24.84
N TRP A 571 18.73 0.06 -25.23
CA TRP A 571 19.38 0.16 -26.53
C TRP A 571 18.46 -0.24 -27.69
N ALA A 572 17.63 -1.26 -27.49
CA ALA A 572 16.63 -1.69 -28.48
C ALA A 572 15.55 -0.62 -28.70
N ASN A 573 15.24 0.18 -27.68
CA ASN A 573 14.23 1.23 -27.73
C ASN A 573 14.82 2.61 -27.35
N LYS A 574 15.72 3.12 -28.20
CA LYS A 574 16.45 4.39 -27.93
C LYS A 574 15.54 5.61 -27.77
N ALA A 575 14.40 5.63 -28.46
CA ALA A 575 13.45 6.74 -28.43
C ALA A 575 12.61 6.78 -27.14
N ASP A 576 12.36 5.63 -26.52
CA ASP A 576 11.70 5.55 -25.23
C ASP A 576 12.76 5.63 -24.12
N LYS A 577 12.84 6.80 -23.49
CA LYS A 577 13.80 7.05 -22.42
C LYS A 577 13.57 6.17 -21.18
N ASN A 578 12.35 5.67 -20.99
CA ASN A 578 11.96 4.81 -19.88
C ASN A 578 12.20 3.33 -20.15
N ALA A 579 12.53 2.95 -21.39
CA ALA A 579 12.80 1.55 -21.73
C ALA A 579 13.99 0.99 -20.94
N GLY A 580 13.88 -0.26 -20.53
CA GLY A 580 14.90 -0.95 -19.74
C GLY A 580 14.84 -0.68 -18.24
N TRP A 581 14.12 0.34 -17.78
CA TRP A 581 13.99 0.65 -16.36
C TRP A 581 12.81 -0.09 -15.71
N ARG A 582 13.01 -0.62 -14.51
CA ARG A 582 11.98 -1.29 -13.71
C ARG A 582 12.10 -0.90 -12.23
N GLN A 583 10.98 -0.58 -11.58
CA GLN A 583 10.92 -0.51 -10.12
C GLN A 583 10.78 -1.93 -9.58
N GLU A 584 11.76 -2.35 -8.79
CA GLU A 584 11.87 -3.71 -8.24
C GLU A 584 11.28 -3.81 -6.84
N PHE A 585 11.28 -2.71 -6.09
CA PHE A 585 10.71 -2.63 -4.76
C PHE A 585 10.37 -1.17 -4.45
N PRO A 586 9.15 -0.84 -4.00
CA PRO A 586 8.76 0.53 -3.72
C PRO A 586 9.23 1.04 -2.35
N TYR A 587 9.44 2.35 -2.21
CA TYR A 587 9.60 2.99 -0.90
C TYR A 587 8.33 2.85 -0.06
N CYS A 588 8.49 2.44 1.20
CA CYS A 588 7.40 2.08 2.12
C CYS A 588 6.57 0.89 1.59
N SER A 589 7.04 -0.32 1.88
CA SER A 589 6.46 -1.59 1.41
C SER A 589 4.92 -1.66 1.50
N PRO A 590 4.23 -2.26 0.51
CA PRO A 590 2.76 -2.26 0.42
C PRO A 590 2.01 -3.23 1.37
N GLY A 591 2.65 -3.86 2.36
CA GLY A 591 1.98 -4.82 3.25
C GLY A 591 2.68 -5.05 4.59
N GLY A 592 1.90 -5.09 5.67
CA GLY A 592 2.34 -5.10 7.07
C GLY A 592 2.97 -6.40 7.60
N ASN A 593 3.79 -7.08 6.80
CA ASN A 593 4.60 -8.24 7.22
C ASN A 593 6.02 -8.29 6.60
N SER A 594 6.33 -7.48 5.59
CA SER A 594 7.65 -7.49 4.95
C SER A 594 8.72 -6.77 5.79
N VAL A 595 9.95 -7.28 5.83
CA VAL A 595 11.10 -6.55 6.38
C VAL A 595 11.85 -5.79 5.28
N GLN A 596 12.48 -4.66 5.56
CA GLN A 596 13.36 -3.94 4.62
C GLN A 596 14.41 -3.10 5.36
N PRO A 597 15.50 -2.69 4.69
CA PRO A 597 16.53 -1.85 5.32
C PRO A 597 15.96 -0.52 5.79
N LYS A 598 16.32 -0.04 6.97
CA LYS A 598 15.94 1.30 7.45
C LYS A 598 17.01 2.31 7.06
N SER A 599 16.64 3.38 6.35
CA SER A 599 17.53 4.55 6.14
C SER A 599 18.85 4.26 5.39
N PRO A 600 18.89 3.44 4.32
CA PRO A 600 20.15 3.15 3.63
C PRO A 600 20.71 4.41 2.93
N ASP A 601 21.98 4.73 3.19
CA ASP A 601 22.70 5.81 2.53
C ASP A 601 23.86 5.23 1.71
N PHE A 602 25.02 5.00 2.35
CA PHE A 602 26.11 4.22 1.78
C PHE A 602 26.00 2.77 2.20
N VAL A 603 25.75 1.88 1.25
CA VAL A 603 25.56 0.44 1.52
C VAL A 603 26.43 -0.40 0.61
N GLY A 604 26.95 -1.51 1.15
CA GLY A 604 27.52 -2.55 0.31
C GLY A 604 26.39 -3.28 -0.40
N TRP A 605 26.51 -3.44 -1.72
CA TRP A 605 25.53 -4.12 -2.56
C TRP A 605 26.26 -5.06 -3.51
N THR A 606 26.02 -6.37 -3.39
CA THR A 606 26.80 -7.37 -4.13
C THR A 606 25.99 -8.63 -4.39
N TRP A 607 26.27 -9.31 -5.50
CA TRP A 607 25.57 -10.51 -5.94
C TRP A 607 26.16 -11.78 -5.32
N ASP A 608 25.31 -12.63 -4.75
CA ASP A 608 25.63 -13.98 -4.29
C ASP A 608 25.12 -15.03 -5.30
N PRO A 609 26.01 -15.58 -6.16
CA PRO A 609 25.63 -16.61 -7.11
C PRO A 609 25.36 -17.97 -6.47
N THR A 610 25.74 -18.20 -5.21
CA THR A 610 25.47 -19.45 -4.50
C THR A 610 24.02 -19.51 -4.05
N ARG A 611 23.48 -18.37 -3.61
CA ARG A 611 22.12 -18.26 -3.05
C ARG A 611 21.13 -17.56 -3.97
N ASN A 612 21.60 -16.98 -5.07
CA ASN A 612 20.83 -16.17 -6.00
C ASN A 612 20.13 -14.97 -5.34
N VAL A 613 20.88 -14.25 -4.50
CA VAL A 613 20.41 -13.04 -3.82
C VAL A 613 21.44 -11.93 -3.91
N PHE A 614 21.01 -10.70 -3.74
CA PHE A 614 21.90 -9.61 -3.41
C PHE A 614 22.08 -9.50 -1.90
N TRP A 615 23.31 -9.28 -1.45
CA TRP A 615 23.61 -8.87 -0.10
C TRP A 615 23.58 -7.35 0.02
N MET A 616 22.77 -6.85 0.95
CA MET A 616 22.86 -5.50 1.49
C MET A 616 23.68 -5.54 2.77
N VAL A 617 24.86 -4.93 2.73
CA VAL A 617 25.74 -4.76 3.89
C VAL A 617 25.57 -3.33 4.39
N PRO A 618 25.17 -3.12 5.66
CA PRO A 618 24.94 -1.78 6.17
C PRO A 618 26.25 -1.00 6.26
N GLY A 619 26.25 0.23 5.72
CA GLY A 619 27.32 1.20 5.88
C GLY A 619 26.83 2.43 6.65
N THR A 620 26.77 3.59 5.98
CA THR A 620 26.13 4.79 6.55
C THR A 620 24.62 4.64 6.43
N MET A 621 23.91 4.82 7.55
CA MET A 621 22.45 4.82 7.60
C MET A 621 21.99 6.13 8.26
N VAL A 622 21.16 6.92 7.59
CA VAL A 622 20.81 8.27 8.06
C VAL A 622 19.30 8.43 8.22
N LEU A 623 18.89 8.97 9.35
CA LEU A 623 17.48 9.08 9.72
C LEU A 623 16.81 10.26 9.02
N PRO A 624 15.54 10.09 8.58
CA PRO A 624 14.76 11.21 8.08
C PRO A 624 14.37 12.13 9.24
N VAL A 625 14.19 13.42 8.96
CA VAL A 625 13.72 14.43 9.92
C VAL A 625 12.23 14.30 10.26
N LYS A 626 11.48 13.50 9.48
CA LYS A 626 10.05 13.23 9.64
C LYS A 626 9.74 11.77 9.29
N GLN A 627 8.63 11.26 9.82
CA GLN A 627 8.14 9.92 9.52
C GLN A 627 7.67 9.84 8.07
N ALA A 628 8.43 9.13 7.23
CA ALA A 628 8.16 8.99 5.80
C ALA A 628 7.27 7.78 5.45
N CYS A 629 7.24 6.75 6.31
CA CYS A 629 6.37 5.57 6.14
C CYS A 629 5.46 5.41 7.39
N PRO A 630 4.21 4.94 7.24
CA PRO A 630 3.19 4.91 8.32
C PRO A 630 3.59 4.19 9.61
N ASP A 631 4.54 3.27 9.52
CA ASP A 631 4.98 2.30 10.53
C ASP A 631 6.48 2.38 10.86
N ARG A 632 7.18 3.35 10.26
CA ARG A 632 8.62 3.59 10.46
C ARG A 632 8.86 4.74 11.44
N THR A 633 9.58 4.50 12.52
CA THR A 633 9.98 5.57 13.43
C THR A 633 11.19 6.35 12.90
N VAL A 634 11.38 7.59 13.39
CA VAL A 634 12.57 8.40 13.11
C VAL A 634 13.76 8.09 14.03
N SER A 635 13.69 7.05 14.86
CA SER A 635 14.79 6.66 15.76
C SER A 635 15.79 5.71 15.09
N LYS A 636 16.96 5.52 15.72
CA LYS A 636 18.02 4.57 15.29
C LYS A 636 17.74 3.13 15.74
N ASP A 637 16.48 2.82 16.02
CA ASP A 637 16.04 1.50 16.46
C ASP A 637 15.36 0.76 15.31
N ASP A 638 15.22 -0.55 15.47
CA ASP A 638 14.46 -1.36 14.51
C ASP A 638 12.98 -1.09 14.70
N ASP A 639 12.26 -0.98 13.59
CA ASP A 639 10.81 -1.12 13.58
C ASP A 639 10.46 -2.57 13.21
N GLU A 640 9.17 -2.91 13.31
CA GLU A 640 8.65 -4.22 12.92
C GLU A 640 9.08 -4.57 11.49
N HIS A 641 8.95 -3.61 10.56
CA HIS A 641 9.22 -3.78 9.13
C HIS A 641 10.51 -3.10 8.64
N TYR A 642 11.17 -2.27 9.45
CA TYR A 642 12.35 -1.51 9.02
C TYR A 642 13.54 -1.81 9.92
N LYS A 643 14.55 -2.48 9.38
CA LYS A 643 15.71 -2.97 10.14
C LYS A 643 16.89 -2.02 10.04
N TYR A 644 17.33 -1.47 11.17
CA TYR A 644 18.37 -0.46 11.22
C TYR A 644 19.74 -1.08 11.50
N LYS A 645 20.64 -1.00 10.51
CA LYS A 645 21.98 -1.62 10.53
C LYS A 645 21.97 -3.15 10.60
N HIS A 646 21.06 -3.76 9.86
CA HIS A 646 21.07 -5.19 9.64
C HIS A 646 21.78 -5.51 8.32
N ILE A 647 22.46 -6.65 8.26
CA ILE A 647 22.76 -7.29 6.98
C ILE A 647 21.43 -7.86 6.48
N MET A 648 21.13 -7.67 5.20
CA MET A 648 19.89 -8.15 4.61
C MET A 648 20.17 -8.77 3.26
N THR A 649 19.34 -9.71 2.83
CA THR A 649 19.38 -10.24 1.47
C THR A 649 18.17 -9.77 0.68
N TYR A 650 18.35 -9.58 -0.62
CA TYR A 650 17.30 -9.24 -1.56
C TYR A 650 17.27 -10.26 -2.69
N ASN A 651 16.17 -10.98 -2.86
CA ASN A 651 15.98 -11.89 -3.98
C ASN A 651 15.21 -11.18 -5.11
N PRO A 652 15.86 -10.79 -6.22
CA PRO A 652 15.19 -10.11 -7.33
C PRO A 652 14.22 -11.03 -8.10
N PHE A 653 14.33 -12.34 -7.89
CA PHE A 653 13.49 -13.34 -8.54
C PHE A 653 12.29 -13.75 -7.71
N GLU A 654 12.18 -13.27 -6.47
CA GLU A 654 11.03 -13.56 -5.63
C GLU A 654 9.80 -12.82 -6.19
N PRO A 655 8.72 -13.53 -6.57
CA PRO A 655 7.53 -12.92 -7.15
C PRO A 655 6.70 -12.15 -6.12
N ASP A 656 6.71 -12.57 -4.85
CA ASP A 656 6.04 -11.84 -3.78
C ASP A 656 6.94 -10.71 -3.30
N LEU A 657 6.56 -9.47 -3.64
CA LEU A 657 7.30 -8.28 -3.21
C LEU A 657 7.59 -8.29 -1.70
N THR A 658 6.68 -8.80 -0.86
CA THR A 658 6.86 -8.82 0.60
C THR A 658 7.96 -9.76 1.09
N LYS A 659 8.35 -10.75 0.27
CA LYS A 659 9.35 -11.76 0.59
C LYS A 659 10.72 -11.49 -0.02
N ARG A 660 10.84 -10.47 -0.88
CA ARG A 660 12.10 -10.16 -1.57
C ARG A 660 13.21 -9.85 -0.59
N TRP A 661 12.91 -9.19 0.53
CA TRP A 661 13.87 -8.88 1.57
C TRP A 661 13.83 -9.91 2.70
N THR A 662 15.00 -10.34 3.13
CA THR A 662 15.17 -11.17 4.34
C THR A 662 16.17 -10.52 5.28
N ASP A 663 15.83 -10.47 6.56
CA ASP A 663 16.75 -10.00 7.61
C ASP A 663 17.76 -11.09 7.96
N TRP A 664 19.05 -10.79 7.79
CA TRP A 664 20.14 -11.71 8.14
C TRP A 664 20.66 -11.47 9.56
N GLY A 665 20.40 -10.30 10.14
CA GLY A 665 20.76 -9.99 11.51
C GLY A 665 21.43 -8.63 11.69
N LYS A 666 21.27 -8.10 12.91
CA LYS A 666 21.79 -6.80 13.32
C LYS A 666 23.30 -6.81 13.46
N VAL A 667 23.95 -5.74 13.01
CA VAL A 667 25.39 -5.51 13.24
C VAL A 667 25.58 -4.44 14.33
N PRO A 668 25.90 -4.82 15.59
CA PRO A 668 25.89 -3.90 16.73
C PRO A 668 26.97 -2.80 16.64
N SER A 669 28.11 -3.16 16.05
CA SER A 669 29.24 -2.25 15.83
C SER A 669 29.97 -2.66 14.56
N LEU A 670 29.69 -1.98 13.46
CA LEU A 670 30.51 -2.10 12.26
C LEU A 670 31.94 -1.64 12.63
N PRO A 671 32.97 -2.47 12.44
CA PRO A 671 34.34 -2.00 12.47
C PRO A 671 34.47 -0.91 11.38
N GLY A 672 34.99 0.26 11.72
CA GLY A 672 35.16 1.37 10.76
C GLY A 672 33.84 2.08 10.40
N ARG A 673 33.44 3.10 11.18
CA ARG A 673 32.36 3.99 10.75
C ARG A 673 32.83 4.83 9.55
N GLY A 674 32.04 4.83 8.49
CA GLY A 674 32.12 5.80 7.41
C GLY A 674 32.14 5.11 6.05
N GLU A 675 31.05 5.29 5.30
CA GLU A 675 31.08 5.41 3.84
C GLU A 675 31.81 4.27 3.13
N THR A 676 31.25 3.06 3.15
CA THR A 676 31.68 1.99 2.25
C THR A 676 30.65 1.88 1.15
N TRP A 677 31.05 2.24 -0.08
CA TRP A 677 30.15 2.30 -1.24
C TRP A 677 29.79 0.94 -1.81
N GLN A 678 30.67 -0.04 -1.67
CA GLN A 678 30.54 -1.35 -2.28
C GLN A 678 31.05 -2.44 -1.36
N SER A 679 30.63 -3.66 -1.67
CA SER A 679 31.11 -4.89 -1.10
C SER A 679 31.29 -5.91 -2.21
N VAL A 680 32.13 -6.91 -1.98
CA VAL A 680 32.33 -8.03 -2.89
C VAL A 680 31.99 -9.30 -2.14
N TYR A 681 31.05 -10.08 -2.66
CA TYR A 681 30.83 -11.45 -2.18
C TYR A 681 31.81 -12.40 -2.86
N ASP A 682 32.52 -13.19 -2.06
CA ASP A 682 33.44 -14.23 -2.50
C ASP A 682 32.77 -15.61 -2.38
N PRO A 683 32.35 -16.23 -3.50
CA PRO A 683 31.68 -17.52 -3.47
C PRO A 683 32.59 -18.67 -3.04
N VAL A 684 33.92 -18.52 -3.13
CA VAL A 684 34.86 -19.60 -2.78
C VAL A 684 34.99 -19.75 -1.27
N THR A 685 35.03 -18.63 -0.54
CA THR A 685 35.17 -18.62 0.92
C THR A 685 33.84 -18.41 1.63
N ASP A 686 32.76 -18.12 0.90
CA ASP A 686 31.45 -17.74 1.45
C ASP A 686 31.56 -16.52 2.39
N THR A 687 32.28 -15.49 1.92
CA THR A 687 32.55 -14.27 2.68
C THR A 687 32.11 -13.02 1.92
N ILE A 688 31.84 -11.94 2.65
CA ILE A 688 31.61 -10.61 2.09
C ILE A 688 32.75 -9.68 2.50
N ILE A 689 33.45 -9.12 1.52
CA ILE A 689 34.61 -8.25 1.71
C ILE A 689 34.22 -6.81 1.42
N ARG A 690 34.64 -5.87 2.28
CA ARG A 690 34.49 -4.43 2.05
C ARG A 690 35.66 -3.66 2.61
N PHE A 691 35.89 -2.44 2.11
CA PHE A 691 37.01 -1.60 2.54
C PHE A 691 36.52 -0.37 3.32
N GLY A 692 37.07 -0.14 4.52
CA GLY A 692 36.61 0.94 5.43
C GLY A 692 37.31 2.29 5.18
N HIS A 693 36.53 3.38 5.11
CA HIS A 693 37.04 4.74 4.84
C HIS A 693 37.98 5.28 5.93
N SER A 694 37.63 5.15 7.21
CA SER A 694 38.30 5.85 8.32
C SER A 694 39.39 5.06 9.05
N LYS A 695 39.52 3.76 8.78
CA LYS A 695 40.42 2.86 9.55
C LYS A 695 41.48 2.13 8.72
N GLN A 696 41.51 2.29 7.40
CA GLN A 696 42.49 1.61 6.52
C GLN A 696 42.43 0.09 6.67
N VAL A 697 41.24 -0.47 6.53
CA VAL A 697 40.99 -1.90 6.78
C VAL A 697 40.15 -2.53 5.69
N ALA A 698 40.37 -3.82 5.45
CA ALA A 698 39.38 -4.72 4.90
C ALA A 698 38.58 -5.36 6.04
N ASP A 699 37.27 -5.24 5.98
CA ASP A 699 36.37 -6.04 6.81
C ASP A 699 35.87 -7.22 5.98
N ILE A 700 35.95 -8.41 6.56
CA ILE A 700 35.52 -9.67 5.96
C ILE A 700 34.45 -10.26 6.87
N TYR A 701 33.24 -10.40 6.34
CA TYR A 701 32.14 -11.09 7.01
C TYR A 701 32.07 -12.53 6.53
N ASP A 702 32.23 -13.47 7.44
CA ASP A 702 32.03 -14.90 7.16
C ASP A 702 30.53 -15.21 7.30
N VAL A 703 29.89 -15.60 6.18
CA VAL A 703 28.43 -15.78 6.11
C VAL A 703 27.98 -16.96 6.97
N LYS A 704 28.78 -18.03 7.03
CA LYS A 704 28.46 -19.27 7.73
C LYS A 704 28.52 -19.11 9.25
N THR A 705 29.56 -18.45 9.75
CA THR A 705 29.79 -18.22 11.18
C THR A 705 29.15 -16.92 11.68
N GLN A 706 28.73 -16.05 10.76
CA GLN A 706 28.21 -14.72 11.03
C GLN A 706 29.19 -13.82 11.82
N THR A 707 30.49 -13.98 11.56
CA THR A 707 31.56 -13.24 12.27
C THR A 707 32.28 -12.26 11.35
N TRP A 708 32.80 -11.19 11.94
CA TRP A 708 33.61 -10.19 11.24
C TRP A 708 35.09 -10.37 11.58
N THR A 709 35.94 -10.36 10.56
CA THR A 709 37.39 -10.23 10.67
C THR A 709 37.82 -8.92 10.04
N THR A 710 38.69 -8.16 10.72
CA THR A 710 39.20 -6.87 10.24
C THR A 710 40.70 -6.96 10.03
N ILE A 711 41.17 -6.55 8.84
CA ILE A 711 42.56 -6.65 8.41
C ILE A 711 43.06 -5.27 8.01
N GLY A 712 44.14 -4.80 8.62
CA GLY A 712 44.74 -3.51 8.28
C GLY A 712 45.46 -3.55 6.93
N PHE A 713 45.27 -2.52 6.11
CA PHE A 713 45.97 -2.36 4.84
C PHE A 713 47.45 -2.02 4.99
N GLY A 714 47.84 -1.44 6.13
CA GLY A 714 49.17 -0.85 6.31
C GLY A 714 49.32 0.47 5.54
N SER A 715 50.57 0.90 5.31
CA SER A 715 50.90 2.09 4.49
C SER A 715 51.01 1.73 3.02
N ASN A 716 50.69 2.66 2.12
CA ASN A 716 50.96 2.51 0.69
C ASN A 716 52.47 2.60 0.36
N ALA A 717 52.85 2.39 -0.91
CA ALA A 717 54.26 2.40 -1.31
C ALA A 717 54.95 3.78 -1.21
N VAL A 718 54.18 4.86 -1.00
CA VAL A 718 54.72 6.21 -0.75
C VAL A 718 54.78 6.56 0.76
N GLY A 719 54.57 5.58 1.64
CA GLY A 719 54.62 5.75 3.11
C GLY A 719 53.40 6.48 3.69
N GLY A 720 52.35 6.66 2.89
CA GLY A 720 51.11 7.32 3.26
C GLY A 720 50.03 6.36 3.75
N THR A 721 48.98 6.95 4.30
CA THR A 721 47.73 6.26 4.71
C THR A 721 46.91 5.85 3.49
N VAL A 722 46.49 4.59 3.44
CA VAL A 722 45.62 4.04 2.37
C VAL A 722 44.16 4.49 2.57
N ARG A 723 43.51 5.05 1.54
CA ARG A 723 42.13 5.60 1.61
C ARG A 723 41.23 5.10 0.48
N ILE A 724 40.59 3.94 0.68
CA ILE A 724 39.80 3.26 -0.37
C ILE A 724 38.27 3.27 -0.12
N GLY A 725 37.78 3.76 1.02
CA GLY A 725 36.36 3.61 1.40
C GLY A 725 35.32 4.18 0.42
N ARG A 726 35.67 5.21 -0.37
CA ARG A 726 34.82 5.80 -1.41
C ARG A 726 35.22 5.41 -2.83
N SER A 727 35.74 4.21 -3.00
CA SER A 727 36.14 3.68 -4.30
C SER A 727 35.28 2.50 -4.69
N SER A 728 35.04 2.40 -5.99
CA SER A 728 34.47 1.20 -6.59
C SER A 728 35.44 0.05 -6.41
N LEU A 729 34.91 -1.12 -6.05
CA LEU A 729 35.62 -2.37 -5.91
C LEU A 729 35.43 -3.17 -7.19
N SER A 730 36.54 -3.50 -7.86
CA SER A 730 36.55 -4.17 -9.15
C SER A 730 37.11 -5.59 -8.98
N PRO A 731 36.26 -6.60 -8.67
CA PRO A 731 36.71 -7.96 -8.43
C PRO A 731 37.05 -8.67 -9.74
N ASP A 732 38.26 -9.22 -9.79
CA ASP A 732 38.66 -10.27 -10.72
C ASP A 732 38.59 -11.61 -9.99
N PHE A 733 37.44 -12.27 -10.14
CA PHE A 733 37.17 -13.55 -9.48
C PHE A 733 38.06 -14.69 -10.00
N GLU A 734 38.55 -14.61 -11.24
CA GLU A 734 39.40 -15.65 -11.84
C GLU A 734 40.77 -15.68 -11.16
N ASN A 735 41.36 -14.49 -10.95
CA ASN A 735 42.64 -14.36 -10.27
C ASN A 735 42.51 -14.13 -8.75
N ARG A 736 41.28 -14.11 -8.22
CA ARG A 736 40.96 -13.92 -6.80
C ARG A 736 41.55 -12.64 -6.21
N VAL A 737 41.39 -11.53 -6.95
CA VAL A 737 41.84 -10.21 -6.52
C VAL A 737 40.74 -9.15 -6.64
N ILE A 738 40.83 -8.10 -5.84
CA ILE A 738 39.96 -6.92 -5.93
C ILE A 738 40.81 -5.69 -6.19
N TYR A 739 40.57 -5.02 -7.31
CA TYR A 739 41.20 -3.75 -7.62
C TYR A 739 40.40 -2.59 -7.01
N ALA A 740 41.11 -1.59 -6.50
CA ALA A 740 40.52 -0.35 -6.03
C ALA A 740 41.53 0.79 -6.12
N VAL A 741 41.05 2.03 -6.24
CA VAL A 741 41.91 3.20 -6.45
C VAL A 741 41.94 4.05 -5.19
N ASP A 742 43.10 4.21 -4.56
CA ASP A 742 43.28 5.28 -3.56
C ASP A 742 43.44 6.60 -4.32
N ILE A 743 42.31 7.27 -4.54
CA ILE A 743 42.26 8.44 -5.40
C ILE A 743 42.91 9.68 -4.78
N ILE A 744 43.02 9.71 -3.46
CA ILE A 744 43.69 10.79 -2.72
C ILE A 744 45.21 10.68 -2.89
N ALA A 745 45.74 9.46 -2.86
CA ALA A 745 47.15 9.21 -3.13
C ALA A 745 47.46 9.05 -4.63
N GLY A 746 46.44 8.87 -5.47
CA GLY A 746 46.58 8.58 -6.90
C GLY A 746 47.25 7.23 -7.15
N ARG A 747 46.85 6.19 -6.39
CA ARG A 747 47.48 4.86 -6.43
C ARG A 747 46.47 3.77 -6.76
N LEU A 748 46.86 2.83 -7.62
CA LEU A 748 46.09 1.62 -7.86
C LEU A 748 46.47 0.56 -6.82
N MET A 749 45.47 0.00 -6.17
CA MET A 749 45.62 -1.05 -5.17
C MET A 749 45.01 -2.36 -5.67
N ARG A 750 45.64 -3.48 -5.31
CA ARG A 750 45.16 -4.84 -5.58
C ARG A 750 45.12 -5.64 -4.28
N TRP A 751 43.93 -5.97 -3.83
CA TRP A 751 43.71 -6.84 -2.69
C TRP A 751 43.71 -8.30 -3.14
N HIS A 752 44.56 -9.11 -2.53
CA HIS A 752 44.60 -10.55 -2.75
C HIS A 752 43.62 -11.23 -1.79
N MET A 753 42.56 -11.86 -2.31
CA MET A 753 41.45 -12.35 -1.49
C MET A 753 41.88 -13.51 -0.58
N ASP A 754 42.71 -14.42 -1.08
CA ASP A 754 43.16 -15.60 -0.32
C ASP A 754 44.27 -15.27 0.69
N GLN A 755 45.24 -14.45 0.26
CA GLN A 755 46.38 -14.04 1.09
C GLN A 755 46.00 -12.94 2.07
N GLN A 756 44.88 -12.24 1.82
CA GLN A 756 44.39 -11.12 2.62
C GLN A 756 45.42 -10.00 2.80
N ILE A 757 46.10 -9.66 1.70
CA ILE A 757 47.10 -8.58 1.63
C ILE A 757 46.73 -7.57 0.55
N LEU A 758 47.06 -6.30 0.81
CA LEU A 758 46.91 -5.23 -0.17
C LEU A 758 48.26 -4.94 -0.83
N GLU A 759 48.30 -4.97 -2.15
CA GLU A 759 49.44 -4.62 -2.97
C GLU A 759 49.23 -3.25 -3.64
N ASP A 760 50.25 -2.41 -3.64
CA ASP A 760 50.26 -1.14 -4.36
C ASP A 760 50.90 -1.34 -5.74
N LEU A 761 50.11 -1.17 -6.81
CA LEU A 761 50.52 -1.43 -8.18
C LEU A 761 51.16 -0.23 -8.88
N GLY A 762 51.21 0.94 -8.23
CA GLY A 762 51.78 2.13 -8.84
C GLY A 762 50.80 3.31 -8.95
N PRO A 763 51.26 4.41 -9.57
CA PRO A 763 50.43 5.57 -9.80
C PRO A 763 49.32 5.28 -10.82
N VAL A 764 48.15 5.90 -10.64
CA VAL A 764 47.13 5.99 -11.68
C VAL A 764 47.45 7.16 -12.63
N PRO A 765 47.07 7.08 -13.92
CA PRO A 765 47.11 8.21 -14.83
C PRO A 765 46.29 9.40 -14.29
N ASP A 766 46.65 10.60 -14.73
CA ASP A 766 46.08 11.89 -14.27
C ASP A 766 46.30 12.22 -12.77
N GLY A 767 46.89 11.30 -12.00
CA GLY A 767 47.44 11.53 -10.67
C GLY A 767 46.38 11.56 -9.56
N PRO A 768 46.75 12.04 -8.37
CA PRO A 768 45.81 12.23 -7.27
C PRO A 768 44.92 13.45 -7.50
N TYR A 769 43.70 13.43 -6.96
CA TYR A 769 42.93 14.66 -6.78
C TYR A 769 42.28 14.71 -5.39
N SER A 770 42.08 15.92 -4.88
CA SER A 770 41.59 16.17 -3.52
C SER A 770 40.36 17.07 -3.54
N GLY A 771 39.34 16.71 -2.75
CA GLY A 771 38.07 17.43 -2.66
C GLY A 771 37.08 16.67 -1.76
N ALA A 772 35.99 17.33 -1.35
CA ALA A 772 34.96 16.72 -0.47
C ALA A 772 34.20 15.53 -1.13
N LEU A 773 34.40 15.33 -2.43
CA LEU A 773 33.76 14.32 -3.30
C LEU A 773 34.81 13.47 -4.05
N ALA A 774 35.93 13.14 -3.40
CA ALA A 774 36.99 12.35 -4.02
C ALA A 774 36.65 10.85 -4.03
N ASP A 775 35.92 10.43 -5.06
CA ASP A 775 35.48 9.06 -5.27
C ASP A 775 36.29 8.38 -6.40
N GLY A 776 36.60 7.09 -6.23
CA GLY A 776 37.36 6.31 -7.20
C GLY A 776 36.44 5.46 -8.08
N TYR A 777 36.34 5.75 -9.38
CA TYR A 777 35.46 5.03 -10.30
C TYR A 777 36.25 4.01 -11.10
N SER A 778 36.06 2.73 -10.77
CA SER A 778 36.63 1.64 -11.56
C SER A 778 35.65 0.50 -11.73
N ALA A 779 35.80 -0.25 -12.82
CA ALA A 779 35.08 -1.49 -13.04
C ALA A 779 35.99 -2.52 -13.72
N TRP A 780 35.82 -3.79 -13.36
CA TRP A 780 36.54 -4.90 -14.01
C TRP A 780 35.84 -5.30 -15.31
N ASP A 781 36.54 -5.21 -16.43
CA ASP A 781 36.12 -5.78 -17.70
C ASP A 781 36.56 -7.25 -17.73
N SER A 782 35.64 -8.14 -17.36
CA SER A 782 35.90 -9.58 -17.31
C SER A 782 36.05 -10.23 -18.69
N VAL A 783 35.65 -9.54 -19.77
CA VAL A 783 35.73 -10.06 -21.14
C VAL A 783 37.13 -9.83 -21.71
N ASN A 784 37.66 -8.62 -21.52
CA ASN A 784 39.00 -8.25 -21.98
C ASN A 784 40.08 -8.41 -20.90
N LYS A 785 39.69 -8.77 -19.67
CA LYS A 785 40.57 -8.99 -18.51
C LYS A 785 41.41 -7.75 -18.17
N VAL A 786 40.75 -6.59 -18.17
CA VAL A 786 41.37 -5.29 -17.89
C VAL A 786 40.57 -4.53 -16.83
N LEU A 787 41.24 -3.61 -16.13
CA LEU A 787 40.58 -2.69 -15.21
C LEU A 787 40.30 -1.37 -15.93
N LEU A 788 39.03 -0.98 -15.96
CA LEU A 788 38.59 0.32 -16.47
C LEU A 788 38.56 1.32 -15.31
N PHE A 789 39.23 2.46 -15.44
CA PHE A 789 39.29 3.52 -14.44
C PHE A 789 38.90 4.85 -15.06
N PHE A 790 37.86 5.50 -14.55
CA PHE A 790 37.41 6.79 -15.04
C PHE A 790 37.80 7.90 -14.05
N HIS A 791 38.59 8.86 -14.52
CA HIS A 791 39.06 9.97 -13.69
C HIS A 791 38.08 11.16 -13.80
N GLN A 792 37.27 11.36 -12.75
CA GLN A 792 36.14 12.32 -12.80
C GLN A 792 36.56 13.79 -13.03
N VAL A 793 37.77 14.20 -12.67
CA VAL A 793 38.19 15.61 -12.80
C VAL A 793 38.66 15.94 -14.22
N THR A 794 39.29 14.97 -14.88
CA THR A 794 39.81 15.12 -16.24
C THR A 794 38.83 14.56 -17.28
N HIS A 795 37.76 13.89 -16.83
CA HIS A 795 36.76 13.23 -17.67
C HIS A 795 37.39 12.23 -18.64
N THR A 796 38.38 11.46 -18.17
CA THR A 796 39.17 10.51 -18.96
C THR A 796 38.97 9.08 -18.51
N LEU A 797 38.78 8.18 -19.47
CA LEU A 797 38.85 6.75 -19.25
C LEU A 797 40.29 6.24 -19.46
N HIS A 798 40.81 5.53 -18.47
CA HIS A 798 42.07 4.80 -18.52
C HIS A 798 41.81 3.31 -18.38
N VAL A 799 42.66 2.51 -19.02
CA VAL A 799 42.60 1.04 -19.01
C VAL A 799 43.90 0.51 -18.47
N TYR A 800 43.84 -0.22 -17.36
CA TYR A 800 44.99 -0.90 -16.79
C TYR A 800 45.00 -2.37 -17.24
N HIS A 801 46.14 -2.80 -17.73
CA HIS A 801 46.42 -4.14 -18.24
C HIS A 801 47.20 -4.94 -17.18
N PRO A 802 46.57 -5.84 -16.41
CA PRO A 802 47.23 -6.52 -15.30
C PRO A 802 48.35 -7.48 -15.69
N ASP A 803 48.29 -8.01 -16.92
CA ASP A 803 49.27 -8.93 -17.50
C ASP A 803 50.62 -8.26 -17.77
N THR A 804 50.59 -6.99 -18.16
CA THR A 804 51.78 -6.17 -18.47
C THR A 804 52.10 -5.15 -17.39
N GLY A 805 51.15 -4.85 -16.51
CA GLY A 805 51.25 -3.81 -15.49
C GLY A 805 51.25 -2.39 -16.07
N THR A 806 50.65 -2.19 -17.25
CA THR A 806 50.70 -0.91 -17.98
C THR A 806 49.34 -0.24 -18.09
N TRP A 807 49.35 1.09 -18.25
CA TRP A 807 48.17 1.90 -18.49
C TRP A 807 48.05 2.31 -19.96
N GLU A 808 46.84 2.26 -20.48
CA GLU A 808 46.43 2.80 -21.76
C GLU A 808 45.39 3.91 -21.53
N THR A 809 45.38 4.92 -22.39
CA THR A 809 44.32 5.93 -22.44
C THR A 809 43.73 5.93 -23.85
N PRO A 810 42.67 5.15 -24.09
CA PRO A 810 42.09 5.07 -25.42
C PRO A 810 41.46 6.41 -25.83
N PRO A 811 41.37 6.70 -27.14
CA PRO A 811 40.51 7.78 -27.61
C PRO A 811 39.08 7.57 -27.11
N GLN A 812 38.42 8.68 -26.77
CA GLN A 812 37.08 8.68 -26.18
C GLN A 812 36.13 9.68 -26.86
N PRO A 813 35.95 9.60 -28.20
CA PRO A 813 34.91 10.38 -28.88
C PRO A 813 33.52 10.06 -28.31
N THR A 814 32.62 11.02 -28.46
CA THR A 814 31.21 10.90 -28.05
C THR A 814 30.27 10.78 -29.23
N ASP A 815 29.16 10.08 -29.02
CA ASP A 815 28.01 10.06 -29.91
C ASP A 815 26.74 10.37 -29.08
N PRO A 816 26.09 11.54 -29.29
CA PRO A 816 26.43 12.60 -30.24
C PRO A 816 27.79 13.29 -29.96
N PRO A 817 28.48 13.83 -30.99
CA PRO A 817 29.78 14.45 -30.82
C PRO A 817 29.70 15.77 -30.05
N GLY A 818 30.74 16.04 -29.26
CA GLY A 818 30.89 17.29 -28.48
C GLY A 818 30.41 17.21 -27.05
N LEU A 819 29.90 16.05 -26.61
CA LEU A 819 29.60 15.77 -25.21
C LEU A 819 30.88 15.43 -24.43
N VAL A 820 30.87 15.73 -23.14
CA VAL A 820 31.91 15.34 -22.18
C VAL A 820 31.32 14.24 -21.29
N PRO A 821 31.78 12.98 -21.42
CA PRO A 821 31.36 11.91 -20.53
C PRO A 821 31.63 12.29 -19.08
N ASP A 822 30.69 12.02 -18.19
CA ASP A 822 30.90 12.28 -16.77
C ASP A 822 30.24 11.21 -15.90
N VAL A 823 30.78 11.06 -14.69
CA VAL A 823 30.29 10.16 -13.65
C VAL A 823 30.40 10.86 -12.30
N LYS A 824 29.33 10.82 -11.52
CA LYS A 824 29.31 11.41 -10.17
C LYS A 824 28.94 10.40 -9.08
N HIS A 825 28.34 9.26 -9.46
CA HIS A 825 27.82 8.31 -8.47
C HIS A 825 28.04 6.85 -8.78
N SER A 826 28.03 6.36 -10.02
CA SER A 826 28.34 4.95 -10.22
C SER A 826 28.92 4.61 -11.57
N ILE A 827 29.82 3.64 -11.56
CA ILE A 827 30.35 2.98 -12.74
C ILE A 827 30.14 1.48 -12.55
N VAL A 828 29.65 0.81 -13.59
CA VAL A 828 29.41 -0.62 -13.54
C VAL A 828 29.68 -1.23 -14.91
N PHE A 829 30.32 -2.40 -14.91
CA PHE A 829 30.55 -3.17 -16.12
C PHE A 829 29.50 -4.27 -16.23
N ASP A 830 28.83 -4.32 -17.37
CA ASP A 830 27.93 -5.40 -17.77
C ASP A 830 28.72 -6.38 -18.65
N PRO A 831 29.13 -7.55 -18.11
CA PRO A 831 29.86 -8.55 -18.87
C PRO A 831 28.99 -9.25 -19.91
N TYR A 832 27.67 -9.21 -19.75
CA TYR A 832 26.74 -9.83 -20.68
C TYR A 832 26.65 -9.01 -21.98
N GLN A 833 26.65 -7.68 -21.85
CA GLN A 833 26.70 -6.77 -23.00
C GLN A 833 28.12 -6.41 -23.47
N ASN A 834 29.14 -6.71 -22.66
CA ASN A 834 30.51 -6.20 -22.81
C ASN A 834 30.51 -4.66 -22.93
N VAL A 835 29.92 -4.02 -21.92
CA VAL A 835 29.70 -2.56 -21.88
C VAL A 835 29.94 -2.03 -20.47
N LEU A 836 30.69 -0.93 -20.40
CA LEU A 836 30.80 -0.07 -19.25
C LEU A 836 29.66 0.96 -19.27
N ALA A 837 28.98 1.15 -18.14
CA ALA A 837 27.98 2.20 -17.96
C ALA A 837 28.44 3.22 -16.92
N LEU A 838 28.33 4.52 -17.24
CA LEU A 838 28.51 5.64 -16.31
C LEU A 838 27.14 6.19 -15.90
N LEU A 839 26.90 6.25 -14.59
CA LEU A 839 25.58 6.52 -14.00
C LEU A 839 25.60 7.71 -13.03
N GLY A 840 24.49 8.45 -13.00
CA GLY A 840 24.11 9.40 -11.96
C GLY A 840 24.83 10.74 -12.02
N HIS A 841 24.60 11.56 -13.05
CA HIS A 841 25.11 12.93 -13.13
C HIS A 841 23.97 13.95 -13.25
N ARG A 842 24.19 15.17 -12.77
CA ARG A 842 23.50 16.40 -13.16
C ARG A 842 24.58 17.44 -13.35
N ASP A 843 24.66 17.98 -14.56
CA ASP A 843 25.67 18.97 -14.93
C ASP A 843 25.26 20.32 -14.35
N ASP A 844 26.19 20.98 -13.68
CA ASP A 844 26.00 22.32 -13.16
C ASP A 844 25.81 23.34 -14.31
N ASN A 845 26.13 22.94 -15.55
CA ASN A 845 26.06 23.75 -16.78
C ASN A 845 25.06 23.26 -17.85
N HIS A 846 24.37 22.11 -17.68
CA HIS A 846 23.39 21.62 -18.65
C HIS A 846 22.10 21.13 -17.98
N ASP A 847 20.97 21.48 -18.59
CA ASP A 847 19.63 21.23 -18.04
C ASP A 847 19.19 19.73 -18.07
N TYR A 848 19.95 18.82 -18.70
CA TYR A 848 19.58 17.38 -18.79
C TYR A 848 20.82 16.43 -18.82
N PRO A 849 20.88 15.36 -18.01
CA PRO A 849 22.00 14.41 -18.00
C PRO A 849 21.87 13.23 -18.97
N TYR A 850 23.02 12.64 -19.37
CA TYR A 850 23.12 11.47 -20.26
C TYR A 850 23.70 10.24 -19.56
N LEU A 851 23.24 9.05 -19.98
CA LEU A 851 23.81 7.73 -19.66
C LEU A 851 24.84 7.42 -20.71
N TYR A 852 26.10 7.33 -20.27
CA TYR A 852 27.19 7.01 -21.16
C TYR A 852 27.48 5.50 -21.12
N LEU A 853 27.42 4.88 -22.29
CA LEU A 853 27.82 3.51 -22.53
C LEU A 853 29.16 3.51 -23.27
N TYR A 854 30.07 2.63 -22.89
CA TYR A 854 31.37 2.49 -23.53
C TYR A 854 31.77 1.04 -23.69
N ARG A 855 32.28 0.68 -24.86
CA ARG A 855 32.90 -0.63 -25.11
C ARG A 855 34.36 -0.43 -25.43
N TYR A 856 35.26 -0.98 -24.63
CA TYR A 856 36.69 -0.84 -24.85
C TYR A 856 37.15 -1.58 -26.12
N LYS A 857 36.95 -2.90 -26.16
CA LYS A 857 37.26 -3.75 -27.31
C LYS A 857 36.15 -4.77 -27.55
N ASN A 858 36.05 -5.22 -28.79
CA ASN A 858 35.29 -6.42 -29.09
C ASN A 858 36.05 -7.61 -28.50
N GLY A 859 35.39 -8.36 -27.63
CA GLY A 859 35.89 -9.62 -27.11
C GLY A 859 34.99 -10.77 -27.56
N ASN A 860 35.53 -11.99 -27.52
CA ASN A 860 34.67 -13.17 -27.56
C ASN A 860 33.90 -13.17 -26.25
N LEU A 861 32.57 -13.06 -26.32
CA LEU A 861 31.71 -13.36 -25.18
C LEU A 861 31.89 -14.83 -24.84
N LYS A 862 32.88 -15.15 -24.03
CA LYS A 862 32.80 -16.35 -23.21
C LYS A 862 31.86 -15.96 -22.09
N ILE A 863 30.68 -16.57 -22.09
CA ILE A 863 29.88 -16.68 -20.89
C ILE A 863 30.78 -17.50 -19.96
N ASP A 864 31.63 -16.83 -19.19
CA ASP A 864 32.43 -17.48 -18.16
C ASP A 864 31.40 -18.14 -17.25
N SER A 865 31.40 -19.47 -17.29
CA SER A 865 30.48 -20.32 -16.58
C SER A 865 30.42 -19.86 -15.13
N VAL A 866 29.18 -19.78 -14.63
CA VAL A 866 28.82 -19.84 -13.21
C VAL A 866 29.95 -20.49 -12.40
N PRO A 867 30.40 -19.91 -11.26
CA PRO A 867 31.38 -20.55 -10.40
C PRO A 867 31.01 -22.02 -10.19
N PRO A 868 31.99 -22.94 -10.15
CA PRO A 868 31.72 -24.37 -10.11
C PRO A 868 30.70 -24.69 -9.02
N SER A 869 29.69 -25.49 -9.38
CA SER A 869 28.61 -25.91 -8.49
C SER A 869 29.15 -26.32 -7.12
N PRO A 870 28.46 -25.97 -6.02
CA PRO A 870 28.90 -26.32 -4.68
C PRO A 870 29.04 -27.84 -4.54
N PRO A 871 29.96 -28.34 -3.69
CA PRO A 871 30.05 -29.75 -3.39
C PRO A 871 28.68 -30.25 -2.91
N THR A 872 28.16 -31.31 -3.53
CA THR A 872 26.94 -31.98 -3.07
C THR A 872 27.13 -32.45 -1.63
N GLY A 873 26.46 -31.78 -0.68
CA GLY A 873 26.43 -32.22 0.71
C GLY A 873 26.34 -31.10 1.74
N LEU A 874 25.30 -30.27 1.70
CA LEU A 874 24.83 -29.52 2.86
C LEU A 874 23.31 -29.57 2.90
N THR A 875 22.78 -30.51 3.66
CA THR A 875 21.42 -30.44 4.20
C THR A 875 21.38 -29.30 5.20
N ILE A 876 20.49 -28.34 4.97
CA ILE A 876 20.15 -27.28 5.91
C ILE A 876 19.26 -27.92 6.99
N ASP A 877 19.67 -27.80 8.25
CA ASP A 877 18.85 -28.04 9.45
C ASP A 877 18.42 -26.68 10.01
#